data_AF-A0A397SZL6-F1
#
_entry.id   AF-A0A397SZL6-F1
#
_cell.length_a   1.000
_cell.length_b   1.000
_cell.length_c   1.000
_cell.angle_alpha   90.00
_cell.angle_beta   90.00
_cell.angle_gamma   90.00
#
_symmetry.space_group_name_H-M   'P 1'
#
loop_
_entity.id
_entity.type
_entity.pdbx_description
1 polymer ?
#
loop_
_entity_poly.entity_id
_entity_poly.type
_entity_poly.pdbx_seq_one_letter_code
_entity_poly.pdbx_strand_id
1 'polypeptide(L)'
;MRYNFLVLITLIALFALSLTEAAVIAIDYGTDWFKVALVKPGIPLDIVLNRDSKRKTQSALTIRGEERIYGSDAVNLGARFPLNTYFSIKKVLGRLVDDKTIKDYQSVFPNKIIPDPIRGTVVFQHNETTVFTVEELLAMQFTHAKELAEVTAQETIKDVVITVPSYYNQFERQAILDAADLAGLHVLSLVNDVTAVGLNYAISHYTSFTEEPQYHVFYDMGAGSTKASLISFKTSNVKDVGRFNKTIINLDVLSVGYDRSLGGQEFDIRLQRHFAEEFDKKFSGKLKSSIFTSERAMTKLYKEANRIKQILSANTDAIASIENLHEEHDFRLAVTRSELEKMTSDLRNRVGGPIKTALNNAKLTLAGIRSCVLVGGGVRVPSILAELKDIIGEDKIAQNVNGDEAAVLGAAFRGAGLSRQFKVKEIKVKDITPYSIEVNHSSEPKESEDGTLKSKEYHTVLFNQFTAVGTRKIMSFPRISDFNFSLNYAILDEATKDFGSANIAIAKITGLTAAIKQFNDDGVDRPKVKVTLQLSESGIVSATDAIATIEQQSFTDKFKSFFGVNGNKSEESIKEVPLPDEIPSSSVNASEPTSEANATQTNVNESVQKQTKIETINLNLEVEYVGIKPLGVNEKEESIKRLLAMDASDRQRRAREEARNSLEAFVYHAQDFLQNEVVLQVSTDSQRAELLSKLSETSDWLYGEGEEAQTAEFRMRLNNLKLLEQPIAYRREERIKLPDAIFTIKTAINSTRAFVDGIKTNTTADRYHTDEELDKLLSVCGKVEEWLNEKLEIQEKTSPHVDPILITSDINKKLNEIEQQFLILVSKKSPRKPKATTKTTEDTKATMADEQSTSKGSTTESVDQPTTTTMTFESKETGEPTTSAKEKHDEL
;
A
#
# COMPACT_ATOMS: atom_id res chain seq x y z
N MET A 1 40.30 -23.57 -15.28
CA MET A 1 39.40 -24.06 -14.21
C MET A 1 39.07 -22.99 -13.17
N ARG A 2 40.06 -22.32 -12.53
CA ARG A 2 39.79 -21.27 -11.52
C ARG A 2 39.01 -20.04 -12.01
N TYR A 3 39.21 -19.62 -13.26
CA TYR A 3 38.48 -18.48 -13.84
C TYR A 3 36.99 -18.78 -14.05
N ASN A 4 36.66 -19.96 -14.59
CA ASN A 4 35.27 -20.40 -14.77
C ASN A 4 34.56 -20.65 -13.43
N PHE A 5 35.29 -21.06 -12.39
CA PHE A 5 34.75 -21.22 -11.04
C PHE A 5 34.44 -19.87 -10.38
N LEU A 6 35.29 -18.86 -10.59
CA LEU A 6 35.05 -17.50 -10.09
C LEU A 6 33.86 -16.85 -10.81
N VAL A 7 33.77 -16.99 -12.14
CA VAL A 7 32.62 -16.50 -12.93
C VAL A 7 31.32 -17.18 -12.50
N LEU A 8 31.34 -18.49 -12.24
CA LEU A 8 30.18 -19.23 -11.74
C LEU A 8 29.77 -18.78 -10.33
N ILE A 9 30.71 -18.56 -9.40
CA ILE A 9 30.42 -18.01 -8.07
C ILE A 9 29.88 -16.59 -8.16
N THR A 10 30.39 -15.78 -9.08
CA THR A 10 29.91 -14.39 -9.27
C THR A 10 28.51 -14.38 -9.87
N LEU A 11 28.21 -15.28 -10.82
CA LEU A 11 26.87 -15.50 -11.37
C LEU A 11 25.89 -16.05 -10.32
N ILE A 12 26.33 -16.98 -9.47
CA ILE A 12 25.53 -17.51 -8.35
C ILE A 12 25.31 -16.43 -7.29
N ALA A 13 26.30 -15.58 -7.00
CA ALA A 13 26.16 -14.44 -6.09
C ALA A 13 25.25 -13.33 -6.67
N LEU A 14 25.29 -13.11 -7.99
CA LEU A 14 24.37 -12.24 -8.71
C LEU A 14 22.94 -12.80 -8.77
N PHE A 15 22.79 -14.13 -8.83
CA PHE A 15 21.48 -14.81 -8.69
C PHE A 15 21.01 -14.88 -7.23
N ALA A 16 21.93 -14.89 -6.26
CA ALA A 16 21.66 -14.89 -4.82
C ALA A 16 21.48 -13.49 -4.22
N LEU A 17 21.66 -12.43 -5.03
CA LEU A 17 20.90 -11.19 -4.83
C LEU A 17 19.44 -11.49 -5.16
N SER A 18 18.80 -12.25 -4.27
CA SER A 18 17.35 -12.28 -4.19
C SER A 18 16.88 -10.82 -4.17
N LEU A 19 16.11 -10.42 -5.17
CA LEU A 19 15.30 -9.21 -5.10
C LEU A 19 14.51 -9.34 -3.79
N THR A 20 14.96 -8.64 -2.75
CA THR A 20 14.24 -8.62 -1.49
C THR A 20 12.95 -7.89 -1.77
N GLU A 21 11.85 -8.63 -1.88
CA GLU A 21 10.50 -8.07 -1.90
C GLU A 21 10.35 -7.22 -0.63
N ALA A 22 10.29 -5.91 -0.83
CA ALA A 22 10.34 -4.92 0.24
C ALA A 22 9.20 -3.90 0.11
N ALA A 23 8.41 -3.97 -0.96
CA ALA A 23 7.23 -3.15 -1.15
C ALA A 23 6.20 -3.45 -0.07
N VAL A 24 5.76 -2.37 0.59
CA VAL A 24 4.61 -2.35 1.48
C VAL A 24 3.56 -1.47 0.81
N ILE A 25 2.31 -1.92 0.84
CA ILE A 25 1.18 -1.09 0.40
C ILE A 25 0.34 -0.67 1.59
N ALA A 26 -0.39 0.42 1.42
CA ALA A 26 -1.50 0.77 2.29
C ALA A 26 -2.80 0.85 1.50
N ILE A 27 -3.89 0.37 2.10
CA ILE A 27 -5.23 0.42 1.50
C ILE A 27 -6.13 1.26 2.43
N ASP A 28 -6.57 2.42 1.94
CA ASP A 28 -7.75 3.10 2.49
C ASP A 28 -8.98 2.54 1.80
N TYR A 29 -9.64 1.56 2.40
CA TYR A 29 -10.86 0.96 1.84
C TYR A 29 -12.09 1.72 2.32
N GLY A 30 -12.50 2.77 1.62
CA GLY A 30 -13.70 3.54 1.92
C GLY A 30 -14.98 2.90 1.37
N THR A 31 -16.15 3.39 1.80
CA THR A 31 -17.46 2.85 1.40
C THR A 31 -17.73 3.01 -0.11
N ASP A 32 -17.45 4.19 -0.67
CA ASP A 32 -17.61 4.48 -2.11
C ASP A 32 -16.29 4.34 -2.88
N TRP A 33 -15.16 4.58 -2.23
CA TRP A 33 -13.86 4.71 -2.87
C TRP A 33 -12.77 4.08 -2.02
N PHE A 34 -11.89 3.32 -2.65
CA PHE A 34 -10.62 2.92 -2.07
C PHE A 34 -9.43 3.61 -2.74
N LYS A 35 -8.35 3.75 -1.99
CA LYS A 35 -7.07 4.26 -2.48
C LYS A 35 -5.97 3.33 -2.01
N VAL A 36 -4.91 3.29 -2.79
CA VAL A 36 -3.74 2.48 -2.52
C VAL A 36 -2.53 3.39 -2.53
N ALA A 37 -1.66 3.27 -1.55
CA ALA A 37 -0.34 3.89 -1.55
C ALA A 37 0.74 2.82 -1.54
N LEU A 38 1.86 3.10 -2.18
CA LEU A 38 3.00 2.20 -2.29
C LEU A 38 4.22 2.84 -1.64
N VAL A 39 4.98 2.07 -0.88
CA VAL A 39 6.32 2.43 -0.43
C VAL A 39 7.28 1.28 -0.76
N LYS A 40 8.36 1.58 -1.48
CA LYS A 40 9.36 0.60 -1.92
C LYS A 40 10.74 1.28 -1.96
N PRO A 41 11.86 0.60 -1.61
CA PRO A 41 13.19 1.19 -1.78
C PRO A 41 13.40 1.70 -3.21
N GLY A 42 13.82 2.97 -3.34
CA GLY A 42 14.01 3.64 -4.63
C GLY A 42 12.74 4.24 -5.26
N ILE A 43 11.55 3.98 -4.70
CA ILE A 43 10.29 4.60 -5.10
C ILE A 43 9.78 5.45 -3.93
N PRO A 44 9.51 6.76 -4.12
CA PRO A 44 8.94 7.59 -3.07
C PRO A 44 7.57 7.05 -2.64
N LEU A 45 7.19 7.28 -1.39
CA LEU A 45 5.84 7.00 -0.92
C LEU A 45 4.85 7.87 -1.70
N ASP A 46 3.99 7.23 -2.51
CA ASP A 46 2.95 7.92 -3.30
C ASP A 46 1.73 7.01 -3.52
N ILE A 47 0.66 7.60 -4.03
CA ILE A 47 -0.57 6.94 -4.42
C ILE A 47 -0.35 6.13 -5.70
N VAL A 48 -0.86 4.90 -5.68
CA VAL A 48 -0.95 4.03 -6.85
C VAL A 48 -2.12 4.47 -7.72
N LEU A 49 -1.84 4.70 -9.00
CA LEU A 49 -2.86 5.03 -9.98
C LEU A 49 -3.61 3.77 -10.42
N ASN A 50 -4.90 3.92 -10.70
CA ASN A 50 -5.69 2.86 -11.33
C ASN A 50 -5.49 2.85 -12.86
N ARG A 51 -6.17 1.91 -13.54
CA ARG A 51 -6.07 1.77 -15.01
C ARG A 51 -6.52 3.00 -15.80
N ASP A 52 -7.37 3.85 -15.20
CA ASP A 52 -7.81 5.14 -15.77
C ASP A 52 -6.87 6.30 -15.41
N SER A 53 -5.68 6.02 -14.85
CA SER A 53 -4.74 7.01 -14.30
C SER A 53 -5.30 7.88 -13.16
N LYS A 54 -6.34 7.41 -12.46
CA LYS A 54 -6.93 8.11 -11.31
C LYS A 54 -6.30 7.67 -9.99
N ARG A 55 -6.25 8.59 -9.02
CA ARG A 55 -5.70 8.40 -7.67
C ARG A 55 -6.65 7.71 -6.67
N LYS A 56 -7.84 7.28 -7.13
CA LYS A 56 -8.84 6.55 -6.34
C LYS A 56 -9.70 5.66 -7.24
N THR A 57 -10.17 4.55 -6.69
CA THR A 57 -10.99 3.55 -7.39
C THR A 57 -12.31 3.36 -6.66
N GLN A 58 -13.42 3.25 -7.40
CA GLN A 58 -14.72 2.97 -6.80
C GLN A 58 -14.69 1.62 -6.07
N SER A 59 -15.22 1.57 -4.85
CA SER A 59 -15.39 0.36 -4.05
C SER A 59 -16.62 -0.42 -4.53
N ALA A 60 -16.54 -0.91 -5.77
CA ALA A 60 -17.60 -1.63 -6.45
C ALA A 60 -17.02 -2.79 -7.27
N LEU A 61 -17.77 -3.88 -7.31
CA LEU A 61 -17.42 -5.10 -8.03
C LEU A 61 -18.66 -5.61 -8.78
N THR A 62 -18.55 -5.84 -10.08
CA THR A 62 -19.54 -6.58 -10.87
C THR A 62 -18.97 -7.94 -11.21
N ILE A 63 -19.74 -9.00 -10.96
CA ILE A 63 -19.39 -10.36 -11.37
C ILE A 63 -20.37 -10.79 -12.46
N ARG A 64 -19.90 -11.06 -13.68
CA ARG A 64 -20.75 -11.49 -14.79
C ARG A 64 -20.21 -12.81 -15.37
N GLY A 65 -20.92 -13.90 -15.11
CA GLY A 65 -20.39 -15.22 -15.42
C GLY A 65 -19.11 -15.46 -14.62
N GLU A 66 -18.00 -15.71 -15.30
CA GLU A 66 -16.68 -15.87 -14.68
C GLU A 66 -15.85 -14.57 -14.62
N GLU A 67 -16.40 -13.46 -15.12
CA GLU A 67 -15.69 -12.19 -15.22
C GLU A 67 -15.91 -11.28 -14.03
N ARG A 68 -14.81 -10.83 -13.40
CA ARG A 68 -14.82 -9.78 -12.38
C ARG A 68 -14.42 -8.43 -12.98
N ILE A 69 -15.25 -7.43 -12.73
CA ILE A 69 -15.07 -6.06 -13.20
C ILE A 69 -15.10 -5.14 -11.98
N TYR A 70 -14.15 -4.21 -11.91
CA TYR A 70 -13.90 -3.40 -10.73
C TYR A 70 -14.08 -1.92 -11.00
N GLY A 71 -14.22 -1.11 -9.95
CA GLY A 71 -14.07 0.33 -10.06
C GLY A 71 -15.15 1.02 -10.91
N SER A 72 -14.74 1.99 -11.73
CA SER A 72 -15.63 2.77 -12.62
C SER A 72 -16.52 1.87 -13.47
N ASP A 73 -15.93 0.80 -14.00
CA ASP A 73 -16.58 -0.10 -14.94
C ASP A 73 -17.67 -0.92 -14.25
N ALA A 74 -17.44 -1.35 -13.01
CA ALA A 74 -18.46 -2.00 -12.18
C ALA A 74 -19.66 -1.06 -11.95
N VAL A 75 -19.41 0.20 -11.59
CA VAL A 75 -20.45 1.21 -11.40
C VAL A 75 -21.24 1.44 -12.70
N ASN A 76 -20.55 1.50 -13.83
CA ASN A 76 -21.17 1.69 -15.15
C ASN A 76 -22.06 0.50 -15.55
N LEU A 77 -21.68 -0.71 -15.14
CA LEU A 77 -22.44 -1.93 -15.41
C LEU A 77 -23.57 -2.19 -14.41
N GLY A 78 -23.57 -1.53 -13.25
CA GLY A 78 -24.55 -1.73 -12.18
C GLY A 78 -26.00 -1.66 -12.64
N ALA A 79 -26.35 -0.71 -13.52
CA ALA A 79 -27.71 -0.62 -14.05
C ALA A 79 -28.11 -1.80 -14.95
N ARG A 80 -27.14 -2.43 -15.61
CA ARG A 80 -27.37 -3.59 -16.49
C ARG A 80 -27.38 -4.91 -15.69
N PHE A 81 -26.56 -5.00 -14.64
CA PHE A 81 -26.42 -6.19 -13.80
C PHE A 81 -26.59 -5.84 -12.31
N PRO A 82 -27.78 -5.35 -11.88
CA PRO A 82 -27.96 -4.78 -10.54
C PRO A 82 -27.82 -5.85 -9.44
N LEU A 83 -28.34 -7.06 -9.65
CA LEU A 83 -28.21 -8.16 -8.69
C LEU A 83 -26.77 -8.66 -8.53
N ASN A 84 -25.94 -8.49 -9.56
CA ASN A 84 -24.58 -9.01 -9.65
C ASN A 84 -23.51 -7.93 -9.50
N THR A 85 -23.92 -6.71 -9.12
CA THR A 85 -23.01 -5.61 -8.81
C THR A 85 -23.10 -5.28 -7.34
N TYR A 86 -21.96 -5.36 -6.66
CA TYR A 86 -21.82 -5.26 -5.22
C TYR A 86 -21.25 -3.88 -4.87
N PHE A 87 -22.12 -2.99 -4.42
CA PHE A 87 -21.75 -1.66 -3.93
C PHE A 87 -21.67 -1.67 -2.41
N SER A 88 -20.88 -0.79 -1.81
CA SER A 88 -20.96 -0.48 -0.38
C SER A 88 -20.83 -1.68 0.58
N ILE A 89 -20.21 -2.78 0.15
CA ILE A 89 -20.15 -4.04 0.93
C ILE A 89 -19.46 -3.86 2.29
N LYS A 90 -18.65 -2.82 2.44
CA LYS A 90 -18.06 -2.41 3.72
C LYS A 90 -19.11 -2.24 4.82
N LYS A 91 -20.33 -1.77 4.50
CA LYS A 91 -21.40 -1.51 5.49
C LYS A 91 -21.95 -2.79 6.13
N VAL A 92 -21.85 -3.91 5.43
CA VAL A 92 -22.43 -5.20 5.82
C VAL A 92 -21.37 -6.21 6.31
N LEU A 93 -20.10 -5.81 6.31
CA LEU A 93 -18.97 -6.65 6.72
C LEU A 93 -19.00 -6.96 8.22
N GLY A 94 -18.80 -8.22 8.60
CA GLY A 94 -18.74 -8.63 10.01
C GLY A 94 -20.04 -8.45 10.77
N ARG A 95 -21.19 -8.55 10.07
CA ARG A 95 -22.54 -8.37 10.65
C ARG A 95 -23.44 -9.57 10.41
N LEU A 96 -24.36 -9.78 11.34
CA LEU A 96 -25.44 -10.76 11.22
C LEU A 96 -26.52 -10.27 10.24
N VAL A 97 -27.21 -11.20 9.57
CA VAL A 97 -28.22 -10.87 8.55
C VAL A 97 -29.44 -10.13 9.10
N ASP A 98 -29.76 -10.28 10.38
CA ASP A 98 -30.92 -9.65 11.03
C ASP A 98 -30.67 -8.22 11.52
N ASP A 99 -29.42 -7.75 11.45
CA ASP A 99 -29.00 -6.39 11.83
C ASP A 99 -29.74 -5.32 10.99
N LYS A 100 -30.17 -4.23 11.64
CA LYS A 100 -30.86 -3.10 10.99
C LYS A 100 -30.08 -2.56 9.79
N THR A 101 -28.76 -2.50 9.88
CA THR A 101 -27.90 -2.00 8.80
C THR A 101 -27.99 -2.86 7.53
N ILE A 102 -28.29 -4.15 7.64
CA ILE A 102 -28.53 -5.03 6.49
C ILE A 102 -29.86 -4.70 5.83
N LYS A 103 -30.91 -4.42 6.62
CA LYS A 103 -32.20 -3.95 6.10
C LYS A 103 -32.06 -2.61 5.38
N ASP A 104 -31.30 -1.68 5.96
CA ASP A 104 -31.01 -0.40 5.34
C ASP A 104 -30.24 -0.60 4.02
N TYR A 105 -29.26 -1.51 3.97
CA TYR A 105 -28.55 -1.88 2.73
C TYR A 105 -29.50 -2.44 1.66
N GLN A 106 -30.35 -3.41 2.02
CA GLN A 106 -31.31 -4.05 1.10
C GLN A 106 -32.39 -3.09 0.59
N SER A 107 -32.65 -1.98 1.29
CA SER A 107 -33.57 -0.94 0.82
C SER A 107 -33.04 -0.15 -0.39
N VAL A 108 -31.73 -0.23 -0.65
CA VAL A 108 -31.04 0.52 -1.71
C VAL A 108 -30.50 -0.42 -2.78
N PHE A 109 -29.87 -1.52 -2.38
CA PHE A 109 -29.20 -2.44 -3.29
C PHE A 109 -29.96 -3.77 -3.39
N PRO A 110 -30.28 -4.24 -4.61
CA PRO A 110 -31.16 -5.39 -4.80
C PRO A 110 -30.45 -6.74 -4.62
N ASN A 111 -29.15 -6.75 -4.29
CA ASN A 111 -28.39 -7.99 -4.14
C ASN A 111 -29.09 -8.96 -3.17
N LYS A 112 -29.16 -10.23 -3.56
CA LYS A 112 -29.78 -11.27 -2.73
C LYS A 112 -28.85 -11.64 -1.57
N ILE A 113 -29.31 -11.42 -0.35
CA ILE A 113 -28.58 -11.74 0.89
C ILE A 113 -29.25 -12.93 1.59
N ILE A 114 -28.43 -13.87 2.06
CA ILE A 114 -28.83 -15.02 2.89
C ILE A 114 -27.87 -15.15 4.09
N PRO A 115 -28.29 -15.81 5.19
CA PRO A 115 -27.40 -16.06 6.31
C PRO A 115 -26.38 -17.16 6.00
N ASP A 116 -25.14 -16.92 6.40
CA ASP A 116 -24.11 -17.94 6.49
C ASP A 116 -24.59 -19.08 7.41
N PRO A 117 -24.53 -20.36 6.99
CA PRO A 117 -25.09 -21.48 7.74
C PRO A 117 -24.39 -21.74 9.07
N ILE A 118 -23.14 -21.29 9.24
CA ILE A 118 -22.34 -21.52 10.45
C ILE A 118 -22.24 -20.24 11.29
N ARG A 119 -22.03 -19.11 10.63
CA ARG A 119 -21.69 -17.83 11.27
C ARG A 119 -22.90 -16.90 11.43
N GLY A 120 -23.99 -17.14 10.68
CA GLY A 120 -25.17 -16.26 10.64
C GLY A 120 -24.92 -14.89 10.00
N THR A 121 -23.71 -14.66 9.50
CA THR A 121 -23.28 -13.42 8.83
C THR A 121 -23.84 -13.30 7.43
N VAL A 122 -23.72 -12.12 6.85
CA VAL A 122 -24.15 -11.85 5.46
C VAL A 122 -23.37 -12.71 4.45
N VAL A 123 -24.11 -13.38 3.58
CA VAL A 123 -23.61 -14.02 2.36
C VAL A 123 -24.45 -13.54 1.18
N PHE A 124 -23.79 -13.21 0.08
CA PHE A 124 -24.45 -12.82 -1.16
C PHE A 124 -24.70 -14.05 -2.03
N GLN A 125 -25.96 -14.32 -2.33
CA GLN A 125 -26.32 -15.34 -3.32
C GLN A 125 -26.14 -14.77 -4.72
N HIS A 126 -25.08 -15.20 -5.40
CA HIS A 126 -24.73 -14.73 -6.74
C HIS A 126 -25.60 -15.39 -7.83
N ASN A 127 -25.85 -16.68 -7.69
CA ASN A 127 -26.76 -17.46 -8.53
C ASN A 127 -27.33 -18.66 -7.75
N GLU A 128 -27.95 -19.63 -8.41
CA GLU A 128 -28.56 -20.79 -7.75
C GLU A 128 -27.56 -21.67 -6.98
N THR A 129 -26.29 -21.71 -7.42
CA THR A 129 -25.27 -22.62 -6.89
C THR A 129 -24.11 -21.89 -6.22
N THR A 130 -23.93 -20.60 -6.48
CA THR A 130 -22.77 -19.81 -6.07
C THR A 130 -23.18 -18.77 -5.05
N VAL A 131 -22.45 -18.77 -3.95
CA VAL A 131 -22.57 -17.79 -2.88
C VAL A 131 -21.18 -17.20 -2.60
N PHE A 132 -21.15 -15.93 -2.25
CA PHE A 132 -19.93 -15.24 -1.83
C PHE A 132 -20.12 -14.64 -0.45
N THR A 133 -19.19 -14.92 0.44
CA THR A 133 -19.07 -14.18 1.70
C THR A 133 -18.67 -12.73 1.44
N VAL A 134 -18.96 -11.82 2.38
CA VAL A 134 -18.54 -10.41 2.24
C VAL A 134 -17.01 -10.32 2.18
N GLU A 135 -16.33 -11.19 2.94
CA GLU A 135 -14.88 -11.33 3.00
C GLU A 135 -14.29 -11.74 1.65
N GLU A 136 -14.92 -12.67 0.92
CA GLU A 136 -14.48 -13.04 -0.43
C GLU A 136 -14.62 -11.88 -1.42
N LEU A 137 -15.76 -11.16 -1.43
CA LEU A 137 -15.96 -10.01 -2.30
C LEU A 137 -14.98 -8.87 -1.99
N LEU A 138 -14.64 -8.72 -0.71
CA LEU A 138 -13.62 -7.76 -0.27
C LEU A 138 -12.22 -8.23 -0.67
N ALA A 139 -11.91 -9.52 -0.51
CA ALA A 139 -10.65 -10.11 -0.93
C ALA A 139 -10.41 -9.92 -2.44
N MET A 140 -11.44 -10.08 -3.27
CA MET A 140 -11.35 -9.79 -4.71
C MET A 140 -10.92 -8.34 -4.99
N GLN A 141 -11.40 -7.38 -4.20
CA GLN A 141 -11.01 -5.97 -4.33
C GLN A 141 -9.62 -5.69 -3.75
N PHE A 142 -9.21 -6.37 -2.67
CA PHE A 142 -7.85 -6.29 -2.15
C PHE A 142 -6.82 -6.92 -3.10
N THR A 143 -7.15 -8.04 -3.76
CA THR A 143 -6.34 -8.61 -4.84
C THR A 143 -6.22 -7.61 -5.98
N HIS A 144 -7.30 -6.93 -6.36
CA HIS A 144 -7.23 -5.88 -7.39
C HIS A 144 -6.34 -4.69 -6.96
N ALA A 145 -6.46 -4.23 -5.70
CA ALA A 145 -5.60 -3.18 -5.15
C ALA A 145 -4.11 -3.58 -5.17
N LYS A 146 -3.82 -4.83 -4.81
CA LYS A 146 -2.49 -5.44 -4.90
C LYS A 146 -1.99 -5.46 -6.35
N GLU A 147 -2.78 -5.96 -7.31
CA GLU A 147 -2.39 -6.01 -8.72
C GLU A 147 -2.03 -4.62 -9.27
N LEU A 148 -2.80 -3.57 -8.93
CA LEU A 148 -2.49 -2.20 -9.35
C LEU A 148 -1.14 -1.74 -8.81
N ALA A 149 -0.83 -2.06 -7.55
CA ALA A 149 0.43 -1.69 -6.94
C ALA A 149 1.61 -2.51 -7.49
N GLU A 150 1.43 -3.80 -7.78
CA GLU A 150 2.45 -4.68 -8.36
C GLU A 150 2.91 -4.21 -9.75
N VAL A 151 2.01 -3.63 -10.55
CA VAL A 151 2.38 -3.00 -11.85
C VAL A 151 3.38 -1.87 -11.65
N THR A 152 3.21 -1.05 -10.61
CA THR A 152 4.14 0.06 -10.32
C THR A 152 5.41 -0.44 -9.61
N ALA A 153 5.25 -1.38 -8.68
CA ALA A 153 6.34 -1.92 -7.87
C ALA A 153 7.27 -2.85 -8.68
N GLN A 154 6.78 -3.48 -9.75
CA GLN A 154 7.51 -4.50 -10.53
C GLN A 154 8.03 -5.65 -9.64
N GLU A 155 7.28 -5.99 -8.58
CA GLU A 155 7.53 -7.14 -7.70
C GLU A 155 6.23 -7.61 -7.06
N THR A 156 6.22 -8.83 -6.51
CA THR A 156 5.08 -9.35 -5.75
C THR A 156 4.96 -8.60 -4.42
N ILE A 157 3.73 -8.23 -4.06
CA ILE A 157 3.46 -7.53 -2.80
C ILE A 157 2.79 -8.47 -1.80
N LYS A 158 3.30 -8.48 -0.57
CA LYS A 158 2.80 -9.30 0.53
C LYS A 158 2.34 -8.47 1.71
N ASP A 159 3.12 -7.48 2.12
CA ASP A 159 2.85 -6.71 3.33
C ASP A 159 1.89 -5.55 3.06
N VAL A 160 0.86 -5.41 3.90
CA VAL A 160 -0.15 -4.36 3.80
C VAL A 160 -0.45 -3.72 5.14
N VAL A 161 -0.78 -2.43 5.10
CA VAL A 161 -1.51 -1.74 6.17
C VAL A 161 -2.90 -1.37 5.66
N ILE A 162 -3.94 -1.62 6.44
CA ILE A 162 -5.32 -1.34 6.02
C ILE A 162 -5.95 -0.36 7.00
N THR A 163 -6.57 0.71 6.50
CA THR A 163 -7.31 1.62 7.38
C THR A 163 -8.70 1.08 7.70
N VAL A 164 -9.11 1.20 8.96
CA VAL A 164 -10.46 0.84 9.43
C VAL A 164 -11.10 2.00 10.18
N PRO A 165 -12.43 2.14 10.18
CA PRO A 165 -13.09 3.13 11.03
C PRO A 165 -12.73 2.91 12.50
N SER A 166 -12.46 4.00 13.22
CA SER A 166 -12.09 3.96 14.64
C SER A 166 -13.11 3.22 15.53
N TYR A 167 -14.39 3.21 15.13
CA TYR A 167 -15.46 2.50 15.80
C TYR A 167 -15.59 1.00 15.43
N TYR A 168 -14.77 0.46 14.52
CA TYR A 168 -14.91 -0.96 14.18
C TYR A 168 -14.67 -1.84 15.42
N ASN A 169 -15.60 -2.77 15.64
CA ASN A 169 -15.51 -3.75 16.71
C ASN A 169 -14.58 -4.92 16.31
N GLN A 170 -14.34 -5.85 17.22
CA GLN A 170 -13.55 -7.07 16.99
C GLN A 170 -13.99 -7.84 15.74
N PHE A 171 -15.29 -8.04 15.54
CA PHE A 171 -15.84 -8.87 14.46
C PHE A 171 -15.61 -8.22 13.10
N GLU A 172 -15.84 -6.92 13.00
CA GLU A 172 -15.59 -6.15 11.78
C GLU A 172 -14.08 -6.10 11.45
N ARG A 173 -13.22 -5.93 12.46
CA ARG A 173 -11.76 -5.97 12.29
C ARG A 173 -11.28 -7.35 11.85
N GLN A 174 -11.81 -8.41 12.46
CA GLN A 174 -11.47 -9.79 12.10
C GLN A 174 -11.90 -10.10 10.65
N ALA A 175 -13.07 -9.63 10.21
CA ALA A 175 -13.51 -9.82 8.83
C ALA A 175 -12.62 -9.09 7.80
N ILE A 176 -12.02 -7.94 8.16
CA ILE A 176 -10.97 -7.30 7.33
C ILE A 176 -9.71 -8.15 7.26
N LEU A 177 -9.27 -8.71 8.40
CA LEU A 177 -8.10 -9.60 8.44
C LEU A 177 -8.34 -10.87 7.62
N ASP A 178 -9.52 -11.48 7.75
CA ASP A 178 -9.91 -12.64 6.97
C ASP A 178 -9.94 -12.34 5.47
N ALA A 179 -10.49 -11.19 5.05
CA ALA A 179 -10.44 -10.77 3.64
C ALA A 179 -9.01 -10.53 3.13
N ALA A 180 -8.12 -9.99 3.97
CA ALA A 180 -6.71 -9.81 3.61
C ALA A 180 -5.97 -11.15 3.48
N ASP A 181 -6.22 -12.09 4.38
CA ASP A 181 -5.69 -13.46 4.30
C ASP A 181 -6.12 -14.13 2.99
N LEU A 182 -7.41 -14.02 2.62
CA LEU A 182 -7.95 -14.56 1.37
C LEU A 182 -7.32 -13.92 0.12
N ALA A 183 -6.90 -12.66 0.20
CA ALA A 183 -6.17 -11.94 -0.86
C ALA A 183 -4.66 -12.25 -0.89
N GLY A 184 -4.16 -13.09 0.03
CA GLY A 184 -2.74 -13.40 0.16
C GLY A 184 -1.91 -12.20 0.62
N LEU A 185 -2.48 -11.35 1.47
CA LEU A 185 -1.83 -10.17 2.05
C LEU A 185 -1.58 -10.39 3.55
N HIS A 186 -0.35 -10.12 3.98
CA HIS A 186 0.05 -10.10 5.39
C HIS A 186 -0.19 -8.70 5.97
N VAL A 187 -1.16 -8.60 6.89
CA VAL A 187 -1.52 -7.33 7.52
C VAL A 187 -0.53 -6.98 8.63
N LEU A 188 0.32 -5.97 8.40
CA LEU A 188 1.24 -5.45 9.41
C LEU A 188 0.50 -4.77 10.56
N SER A 189 -0.57 -4.04 10.25
CA SER A 189 -1.43 -3.37 11.22
C SER A 189 -2.74 -2.93 10.57
N LEU A 190 -3.84 -3.03 11.31
CA LEU A 190 -5.04 -2.24 11.03
C LEU A 190 -4.93 -0.88 11.72
N VAL A 191 -4.96 0.19 10.95
CA VAL A 191 -4.82 1.56 11.47
C VAL A 191 -6.17 2.25 11.47
N ASN A 192 -6.53 2.96 12.53
CA ASN A 192 -7.76 3.76 12.50
C ASN A 192 -7.63 4.86 11.44
N ASP A 193 -8.62 5.01 10.58
CA ASP A 193 -8.63 5.96 9.44
C ASP A 193 -8.28 7.40 9.86
N VAL A 194 -8.93 7.91 10.91
CA VAL A 194 -8.65 9.25 11.45
C VAL A 194 -7.26 9.35 12.10
N THR A 195 -6.75 8.27 12.70
CA THR A 195 -5.37 8.23 13.24
C THR A 195 -4.36 8.29 12.10
N ALA A 196 -4.61 7.61 10.98
CA ALA A 196 -3.76 7.68 9.80
C ALA A 196 -3.70 9.11 9.23
N VAL A 197 -4.83 9.83 9.20
CA VAL A 197 -4.86 11.25 8.84
C VAL A 197 -4.01 12.09 9.80
N GLY A 198 -4.13 11.85 11.11
CA GLY A 198 -3.30 12.50 12.13
C GLY A 198 -1.81 12.25 11.95
N LEU A 199 -1.42 11.05 11.52
CA LEU A 199 -0.04 10.70 11.22
C LEU A 199 0.48 11.46 9.99
N ASN A 200 -0.32 11.55 8.91
CA ASN A 200 0.01 12.36 7.74
C ASN A 200 0.13 13.87 8.08
N TYR A 201 -0.74 14.36 8.95
CA TYR A 201 -0.66 15.72 9.49
C TYR A 201 0.65 15.96 10.26
N ALA A 202 1.05 15.01 11.11
CA ALA A 202 2.30 15.12 11.87
C ALA A 202 3.54 15.17 10.97
N ILE A 203 3.56 14.41 9.86
CA ILE A 203 4.67 14.40 8.90
C ILE A 203 4.84 15.77 8.23
N SER A 204 3.73 16.38 7.81
CA SER A 204 3.72 17.69 7.16
C SER A 204 4.01 18.85 8.11
N HIS A 205 3.79 18.66 9.41
CA HIS A 205 3.97 19.68 10.46
C HIS A 205 5.07 19.34 11.46
N TYR A 206 6.07 18.56 11.03
CA TYR A 206 7.05 17.94 11.93
C TYR A 206 7.80 18.94 12.83
N THR A 207 7.99 20.17 12.36
CA THR A 207 8.70 21.25 13.08
C THR A 207 7.78 22.20 13.85
N SER A 208 6.47 21.98 13.83
CA SER A 208 5.46 22.91 14.36
C SER A 208 5.01 22.57 15.79
N PHE A 209 5.38 21.40 16.30
CA PHE A 209 5.01 20.94 17.63
C PHE A 209 6.05 21.31 18.69
N THR A 210 5.59 21.41 19.93
CA THR A 210 6.38 21.78 21.11
C THR A 210 6.26 20.71 22.18
N GLU A 211 7.00 20.83 23.29
CA GLU A 211 6.85 19.92 24.43
C GLU A 211 5.45 20.03 25.07
N GLU A 212 4.82 21.21 24.97
CA GLU A 212 3.43 21.41 25.36
C GLU A 212 2.46 20.75 24.37
N PRO A 213 1.43 20.03 24.86
CA PRO A 213 0.46 19.34 24.02
C PRO A 213 -0.44 20.30 23.25
N GLN A 214 -0.54 20.09 21.94
CA GLN A 214 -1.50 20.75 21.07
C GLN A 214 -2.63 19.78 20.71
N TYR A 215 -3.88 20.17 20.96
CA TYR A 215 -5.06 19.33 20.74
C TYR A 215 -5.77 19.68 19.44
N HIS A 216 -5.98 18.68 18.58
CA HIS A 216 -6.66 18.84 17.29
C HIS A 216 -7.79 17.84 17.18
N VAL A 217 -8.95 18.28 16.70
CA VAL A 217 -10.01 17.36 16.27
C VAL A 217 -9.75 17.01 14.82
N PHE A 218 -9.71 15.74 14.49
CA PHE A 218 -9.73 15.27 13.11
C PHE A 218 -11.13 14.75 12.80
N TYR A 219 -11.82 15.40 11.88
CA TYR A 219 -13.21 15.12 11.54
C TYR A 219 -13.29 14.54 10.13
N ASP A 220 -13.72 13.28 10.03
CA ASP A 220 -13.93 12.57 8.78
C ASP A 220 -15.42 12.35 8.55
N MET A 221 -16.00 12.99 7.53
CA MET A 221 -17.32 12.63 7.01
C MET A 221 -17.17 11.99 5.62
N GLY A 222 -17.11 10.66 5.61
CA GLY A 222 -17.01 9.87 4.39
C GLY A 222 -18.38 9.60 3.75
N ALA A 223 -18.41 8.62 2.84
CA ALA A 223 -19.63 8.20 2.17
C ALA A 223 -20.58 7.44 3.12
N GLY A 224 -20.06 6.53 3.96
CA GLY A 224 -20.89 5.66 4.81
C GLY A 224 -21.04 6.09 6.27
N SER A 225 -20.13 6.89 6.82
CA SER A 225 -20.11 7.24 8.24
C SER A 225 -19.30 8.50 8.54
N THR A 226 -19.48 9.02 9.75
CA THR A 226 -18.78 10.21 10.27
C THR A 226 -18.05 9.88 11.55
N LYS A 227 -16.79 10.33 11.70
CA LYS A 227 -16.00 10.18 12.93
C LYS A 227 -15.28 11.48 13.28
N ALA A 228 -15.05 11.67 14.57
CA ALA A 228 -14.20 12.72 15.11
C ALA A 228 -13.26 12.11 16.14
N SER A 229 -11.95 12.25 15.93
CA SER A 229 -10.94 11.84 16.92
C SER A 229 -10.25 13.07 17.48
N LEU A 230 -10.10 13.13 18.80
CA LEU A 230 -9.29 14.15 19.45
C LEU A 230 -7.86 13.63 19.61
N ILE A 231 -6.92 14.30 18.96
CA ILE A 231 -5.51 13.90 18.92
C ILE A 231 -4.65 14.99 19.55
N SER A 232 -3.74 14.59 20.43
CA SER A 232 -2.71 15.45 21.01
C SER A 232 -1.38 15.22 20.29
N PHE A 233 -0.72 16.31 19.92
CA PHE A 233 0.66 16.30 19.43
C PHE A 233 1.59 17.02 20.40
N LYS A 234 2.73 16.40 20.72
CA LYS A 234 3.82 17.03 21.47
C LYS A 234 5.16 16.43 21.10
N THR A 235 6.24 17.18 21.31
CA THR A 235 7.61 16.69 21.16
C THR A 235 8.14 16.10 22.46
N SER A 236 8.98 15.08 22.38
CA SER A 236 9.77 14.60 23.51
C SER A 236 11.19 14.27 23.08
N ASN A 237 12.15 14.47 23.98
CA ASN A 237 13.54 14.08 23.76
C ASN A 237 13.78 12.64 24.23
N VAL A 238 14.23 11.77 23.33
CA VAL A 238 14.55 10.37 23.60
C VAL A 238 16.06 10.18 23.43
N LYS A 239 16.66 9.37 24.30
CA LYS A 239 18.08 8.99 24.18
C LYS A 239 18.24 8.05 23.01
N ASP A 240 19.06 8.42 22.04
CA ASP A 240 19.44 7.54 20.93
C ASP A 240 20.71 6.78 21.31
N VAL A 241 20.78 5.47 21.03
CA VAL A 241 21.89 4.62 21.48
C VAL A 241 23.18 5.08 20.79
N GLY A 242 24.04 5.78 21.55
CA GLY A 242 25.33 6.29 21.06
C GLY A 242 25.30 7.64 20.33
N ARG A 243 24.20 8.41 20.37
CA ARG A 243 24.09 9.79 19.82
C ARG A 243 23.50 10.78 20.84
N PHE A 244 23.50 12.08 20.49
CA PHE A 244 22.78 13.13 21.21
C PHE A 244 21.26 12.85 21.26
N ASN A 245 20.56 13.45 22.24
CA ASN A 245 19.10 13.33 22.37
C ASN A 245 18.39 13.63 21.04
N LYS A 246 17.47 12.76 20.64
CA LYS A 246 16.63 12.90 19.45
C LYS A 246 15.25 13.42 19.86
N THR A 247 14.81 14.51 19.26
CA THR A 247 13.43 14.99 19.42
C THR A 247 12.51 14.19 18.52
N ILE A 248 11.50 13.54 19.10
CA ILE A 248 10.46 12.80 18.38
C ILE A 248 9.08 13.41 18.64
N ILE A 249 8.13 13.14 17.76
CA ILE A 249 6.73 13.54 17.93
C ILE A 249 5.97 12.40 18.61
N ASN A 250 5.17 12.73 19.61
CA ASN A 250 4.15 11.86 20.18
C ASN A 250 2.80 12.28 19.62
N LEU A 251 2.11 11.32 19.01
CA LEU A 251 0.73 11.41 18.56
C LEU A 251 -0.09 10.54 19.50
N ASP A 252 -0.89 11.16 20.38
CA ASP A 252 -1.75 10.47 21.32
C ASP A 252 -3.22 10.67 20.92
N VAL A 253 -3.90 9.60 20.52
CA VAL A 253 -5.37 9.62 20.34
C VAL A 253 -6.01 9.54 21.72
N LEU A 254 -6.81 10.54 22.08
CA LEU A 254 -7.38 10.65 23.43
C LEU A 254 -8.79 10.09 23.52
N SER A 255 -9.60 10.34 22.49
CA SER A 255 -11.00 9.94 22.44
C SER A 255 -11.51 9.94 21.01
N VAL A 256 -12.65 9.27 20.82
CA VAL A 256 -13.36 9.18 19.55
C VAL A 256 -14.85 9.43 19.79
N GLY A 257 -15.48 10.13 18.85
CA GLY A 257 -16.93 10.15 18.67
C GLY A 257 -17.27 9.80 17.22
N TYR A 258 -18.43 9.20 16.99
CA TYR A 258 -18.82 8.73 15.66
C TYR A 258 -20.33 8.68 15.46
N ASP A 259 -20.73 8.64 14.19
CA ASP A 259 -22.06 8.29 13.74
C ASP A 259 -21.94 7.32 12.55
N ARG A 260 -22.38 6.08 12.76
CA ARG A 260 -22.22 4.96 11.80
C ARG A 260 -23.12 5.08 10.57
N SER A 261 -24.13 5.96 10.60
CA SER A 261 -25.12 6.12 9.53
C SER A 261 -25.16 7.53 8.94
N LEU A 262 -24.29 8.44 9.38
CA LEU A 262 -24.18 9.78 8.81
C LEU A 262 -23.05 9.82 7.78
N GLY A 263 -23.37 9.97 6.50
CA GLY A 263 -22.37 10.07 5.44
C GLY A 263 -22.96 10.54 4.11
N GLY A 264 -22.10 10.70 3.10
CA GLY A 264 -22.50 11.18 1.77
C GLY A 264 -23.52 10.31 1.03
N GLN A 265 -23.62 9.01 1.32
CA GLN A 265 -24.61 8.12 0.70
C GLN A 265 -26.04 8.42 1.14
N GLU A 266 -26.23 8.91 2.36
CA GLU A 266 -27.56 9.24 2.87
C GLU A 266 -28.21 10.41 2.10
N PHE A 267 -27.39 11.29 1.53
CA PHE A 267 -27.82 12.32 0.60
C PHE A 267 -28.22 11.70 -0.74
N ASP A 268 -27.42 10.76 -1.25
CA ASP A 268 -27.68 10.07 -2.52
C ASP A 268 -28.98 9.27 -2.46
N ILE A 269 -29.23 8.55 -1.36
CA ILE A 269 -30.44 7.74 -1.15
C ILE A 269 -31.70 8.62 -1.10
N ARG A 270 -31.66 9.74 -0.35
CA ARG A 270 -32.79 10.68 -0.28
C ARG A 270 -33.08 11.31 -1.64
N LEU A 271 -32.02 11.67 -2.37
CA LEU A 271 -32.15 12.27 -3.69
C LEU A 271 -32.63 11.27 -4.75
N GLN A 272 -32.13 10.03 -4.73
CA GLN A 272 -32.62 8.92 -5.54
C GLN A 272 -34.11 8.68 -5.30
N ARG A 273 -34.52 8.64 -4.04
CA ARG A 273 -35.93 8.47 -3.66
C ARG A 273 -36.79 9.63 -4.17
N HIS A 274 -36.33 10.87 -4.00
CA HIS A 274 -37.01 12.04 -4.52
C HIS A 274 -37.17 11.98 -6.06
N PHE A 275 -36.13 11.55 -6.77
CA PHE A 275 -36.19 11.38 -8.23
C PHE A 275 -37.21 10.32 -8.64
N ALA A 276 -37.25 9.20 -7.93
CA ALA A 276 -38.22 8.13 -8.15
C ALA A 276 -39.66 8.61 -7.90
N GLU A 277 -39.90 9.34 -6.80
CA GLU A 277 -41.21 9.90 -6.45
C GLU A 277 -41.70 10.90 -7.51
N GLU A 278 -40.84 11.83 -7.97
CA GLU A 278 -41.22 12.79 -9.02
C GLU A 278 -41.41 12.11 -10.39
N PHE A 279 -40.67 11.04 -10.69
CA PHE A 279 -40.89 10.26 -11.91
C PHE A 279 -42.27 9.57 -11.90
N ASP A 280 -42.58 8.82 -10.84
CA ASP A 280 -43.87 8.13 -10.70
C ASP A 280 -45.05 9.10 -10.72
N LYS A 281 -44.90 10.27 -10.08
CA LYS A 281 -45.89 11.34 -10.10
C LYS A 281 -46.09 11.92 -11.50
N LYS A 282 -45.00 12.22 -12.22
CA LYS A 282 -45.04 12.79 -13.58
C LYS A 282 -45.69 11.86 -14.60
N PHE A 283 -45.48 10.54 -14.46
CA PHE A 283 -46.02 9.51 -15.36
C PHE A 283 -47.15 8.70 -14.73
N SER A 284 -47.82 9.24 -13.70
CA SER A 284 -48.95 8.60 -13.05
C SER A 284 -50.04 8.22 -14.07
N GLY A 285 -50.50 6.98 -14.02
CA GLY A 285 -51.48 6.41 -14.96
C GLY A 285 -50.92 6.02 -16.34
N LYS A 286 -49.64 6.29 -16.63
CA LYS A 286 -48.95 5.84 -17.84
C LYS A 286 -48.01 4.66 -17.60
N LEU A 287 -47.58 4.48 -16.35
CA LEU A 287 -46.74 3.36 -15.94
C LEU A 287 -47.59 2.12 -15.63
N LYS A 288 -47.09 0.95 -16.05
CA LYS A 288 -47.62 -0.37 -15.66
C LYS A 288 -47.21 -0.70 -14.23
N SER A 289 -46.03 -0.27 -13.81
CA SER A 289 -45.48 -0.49 -12.48
C SER A 289 -44.72 0.73 -11.97
N SER A 290 -44.75 0.93 -10.65
CA SER A 290 -43.95 1.97 -9.99
C SER A 290 -42.46 1.77 -10.28
N ILE A 291 -41.73 2.85 -10.49
CA ILE A 291 -40.28 2.79 -10.73
C ILE A 291 -39.52 2.13 -9.58
N PHE A 292 -40.05 2.17 -8.35
CA PHE A 292 -39.47 1.53 -7.18
C PHE A 292 -39.35 0.02 -7.31
N THR A 293 -40.13 -0.63 -8.17
CA THR A 293 -40.02 -2.08 -8.42
C THR A 293 -38.97 -2.43 -9.47
N SER A 294 -38.36 -1.43 -10.12
CA SER A 294 -37.37 -1.60 -11.19
C SER A 294 -35.95 -1.41 -10.64
N GLU A 295 -35.27 -2.52 -10.35
CA GLU A 295 -33.88 -2.54 -9.87
C GLU A 295 -32.92 -1.78 -10.80
N ARG A 296 -33.10 -1.94 -12.12
CA ARG A 296 -32.34 -1.22 -13.15
C ARG A 296 -32.55 0.29 -13.07
N ALA A 297 -33.81 0.74 -12.98
CA ALA A 297 -34.12 2.16 -12.95
C ALA A 297 -33.66 2.80 -11.63
N MET A 298 -33.85 2.12 -10.50
CA MET A 298 -33.36 2.58 -9.20
C MET A 298 -31.84 2.67 -9.17
N THR A 299 -31.12 1.73 -9.78
CA THR A 299 -29.65 1.80 -9.88
C THR A 299 -29.18 2.96 -10.77
N LYS A 300 -29.87 3.24 -11.89
CA LYS A 300 -29.63 4.44 -12.71
C LYS A 300 -29.83 5.72 -11.90
N LEU A 301 -30.93 5.81 -11.14
CA LEU A 301 -31.23 6.96 -10.29
C LEU A 301 -30.20 7.14 -9.17
N TYR A 302 -29.68 6.07 -8.57
CA TYR A 302 -28.64 6.14 -7.54
C TYR A 302 -27.35 6.77 -8.08
N LYS A 303 -26.91 6.30 -9.25
CA LYS A 303 -25.74 6.86 -9.95
C LYS A 303 -25.93 8.35 -10.27
N GLU A 304 -27.11 8.71 -10.77
CA GLU A 304 -27.42 10.11 -11.10
C GLU A 304 -27.55 10.99 -9.85
N ALA A 305 -28.13 10.48 -8.77
CA ALA A 305 -28.21 11.18 -7.49
C ALA A 305 -26.82 11.52 -6.95
N ASN A 306 -25.87 10.56 -6.99
CA ASN A 306 -24.49 10.80 -6.60
C ASN A 306 -23.82 11.90 -7.45
N ARG A 307 -24.04 11.89 -8.77
CA ARG A 307 -23.56 12.95 -9.69
C ARG A 307 -24.17 14.31 -9.35
N ILE A 308 -25.48 14.38 -9.15
CA ILE A 308 -26.19 15.63 -8.87
C ILE A 308 -25.76 16.21 -7.52
N LYS A 309 -25.61 15.39 -6.47
CA LYS A 309 -25.07 15.83 -5.18
C LYS A 309 -23.70 16.50 -5.34
N GLN A 310 -22.80 15.91 -6.12
CA GLN A 310 -21.47 16.49 -6.38
C GLN A 310 -21.58 17.84 -7.10
N ILE A 311 -22.42 17.93 -8.14
CA ILE A 311 -22.64 19.19 -8.87
C ILE A 311 -23.21 20.28 -7.94
N LEU A 312 -24.19 19.94 -7.10
CA LEU A 312 -24.81 20.87 -6.15
C LEU A 312 -23.87 21.31 -5.02
N SER A 313 -22.74 20.62 -4.83
CA SER A 313 -21.70 21.06 -3.89
C SER A 313 -20.92 22.27 -4.42
N ALA A 314 -20.84 22.43 -5.75
CA ALA A 314 -20.23 23.60 -6.40
C ALA A 314 -21.28 24.62 -6.89
N ASN A 315 -22.43 24.15 -7.39
CA ASN A 315 -23.47 24.96 -8.03
C ASN A 315 -24.75 25.05 -7.19
N THR A 316 -25.55 26.09 -7.39
CA THR A 316 -26.81 26.28 -6.66
C THR A 316 -27.97 25.47 -7.22
N ASP A 317 -27.87 25.02 -8.46
CA ASP A 317 -28.82 24.16 -9.15
C ASP A 317 -28.12 23.18 -10.10
N ALA A 318 -28.88 22.18 -10.54
CA ALA A 318 -28.47 21.18 -11.50
C ALA A 318 -29.71 20.55 -12.17
N ILE A 319 -29.52 19.90 -13.32
CA ILE A 319 -30.57 19.10 -13.95
C ILE A 319 -30.16 17.64 -13.91
N ALA A 320 -30.97 16.83 -13.23
CA ALA A 320 -30.91 15.38 -13.29
C ALA A 320 -31.56 14.92 -14.59
N SER A 321 -30.88 14.09 -15.38
CA SER A 321 -31.36 13.67 -16.69
C SER A 321 -30.93 12.25 -17.03
N ILE A 322 -31.90 11.39 -17.36
CA ILE A 322 -31.65 9.99 -17.74
C ILE A 322 -32.61 9.61 -18.86
N GLU A 323 -32.07 9.22 -20.00
CA GLU A 323 -32.85 8.70 -21.12
C GLU A 323 -33.33 7.27 -20.84
N ASN A 324 -34.56 7.00 -21.29
CA ASN A 324 -35.26 5.73 -21.16
C ASN A 324 -35.05 5.13 -19.75
N LEU A 325 -35.47 5.89 -18.73
CA LEU A 325 -35.24 5.52 -17.35
C LEU A 325 -36.07 4.28 -16.99
N HIS A 326 -37.37 4.33 -17.26
CA HIS A 326 -38.32 3.26 -16.96
C HIS A 326 -39.48 3.30 -17.96
N GLU A 327 -39.89 2.13 -18.46
CA GLU A 327 -41.02 1.96 -19.40
C GLU A 327 -41.04 2.98 -20.57
N GLU A 328 -39.90 3.16 -21.25
CA GLU A 328 -39.72 4.06 -22.42
C GLU A 328 -39.91 5.55 -22.13
N HIS A 329 -39.95 5.94 -20.85
CA HIS A 329 -40.04 7.33 -20.45
C HIS A 329 -38.69 7.88 -19.96
N ASP A 330 -38.35 9.07 -20.47
CA ASP A 330 -37.18 9.83 -20.05
C ASP A 330 -37.43 10.54 -18.71
N PHE A 331 -36.38 10.65 -17.91
CA PHE A 331 -36.37 11.44 -16.69
C PHE A 331 -35.59 12.73 -16.91
N ARG A 332 -36.19 13.84 -16.50
CA ARG A 332 -35.55 15.15 -16.44
C ARG A 332 -36.17 15.95 -15.31
N LEU A 333 -35.36 16.39 -14.36
CA LEU A 333 -35.79 17.14 -13.18
C LEU A 333 -34.74 18.21 -12.84
N ALA A 334 -35.16 19.47 -12.72
CA ALA A 334 -34.33 20.52 -12.15
C ALA A 334 -34.33 20.38 -10.63
N VAL A 335 -33.16 20.50 -10.02
CA VAL A 335 -32.96 20.31 -8.58
C VAL A 335 -32.06 21.44 -8.09
N THR A 336 -32.43 22.04 -6.97
CA THR A 336 -31.65 23.10 -6.33
C THR A 336 -30.91 22.59 -5.10
N ARG A 337 -29.83 23.27 -4.74
CA ARG A 337 -29.10 23.02 -3.49
C ARG A 337 -30.02 23.18 -2.27
N SER A 338 -30.89 24.20 -2.29
CA SER A 338 -31.82 24.47 -1.19
C SER A 338 -32.81 23.32 -0.96
N GLU A 339 -33.30 22.69 -2.04
CA GLU A 339 -34.15 21.50 -1.93
C GLU A 339 -33.40 20.32 -1.31
N LEU A 340 -32.16 20.06 -1.74
CA LEU A 340 -31.32 19.02 -1.15
C LEU A 340 -31.09 19.27 0.34
N GLU A 341 -30.74 20.49 0.72
CA GLU A 341 -30.51 20.88 2.12
C GLU A 341 -31.77 20.74 2.98
N LYS A 342 -32.94 21.07 2.43
CA LYS A 342 -34.22 20.89 3.11
C LYS A 342 -34.51 19.40 3.35
N MET A 343 -34.32 18.56 2.33
CA MET A 343 -34.54 17.11 2.41
C MET A 343 -33.57 16.40 3.36
N THR A 344 -32.43 17.00 3.67
CA THR A 344 -31.35 16.40 4.48
C THR A 344 -31.09 17.16 5.79
N SER A 345 -32.03 18.00 6.21
CA SER A 345 -31.91 18.83 7.42
C SER A 345 -31.72 18.01 8.71
N ASP A 346 -32.29 16.80 8.76
CA ASP A 346 -32.09 15.84 9.85
C ASP A 346 -30.63 15.36 9.96
N LEU A 347 -29.95 15.18 8.81
CA LEU A 347 -28.53 14.82 8.78
C LEU A 347 -27.65 15.96 9.25
N ARG A 348 -27.95 17.19 8.82
CA ARG A 348 -27.23 18.41 9.24
C ARG A 348 -27.21 18.53 10.77
N ASN A 349 -28.34 18.30 11.43
CA ASN A 349 -28.44 18.39 12.90
C ASN A 349 -27.55 17.39 13.66
N ARG A 350 -27.09 16.32 13.00
CA ARG A 350 -26.24 15.27 13.58
C ARG A 350 -24.74 15.51 13.41
N VAL A 351 -24.34 16.44 12.53
CA VAL A 351 -22.93 16.76 12.20
C VAL A 351 -22.09 17.06 13.44
N GLY A 352 -22.64 17.79 14.41
CA GLY A 352 -21.93 18.13 15.64
C GLY A 352 -21.80 17.00 16.66
N GLY A 353 -22.57 15.91 16.52
CA GLY A 353 -22.63 14.81 17.48
C GLY A 353 -21.25 14.17 17.74
N PRO A 354 -20.56 13.68 16.70
CA PRO A 354 -19.23 13.08 16.84
C PRO A 354 -18.21 13.98 17.56
N ILE A 355 -18.19 15.29 17.24
CA ILE A 355 -17.26 16.26 17.86
C ILE A 355 -17.58 16.41 19.34
N LYS A 356 -18.86 16.61 19.69
CA LYS A 356 -19.31 16.76 21.08
C LYS A 356 -18.95 15.51 21.90
N THR A 357 -19.19 14.32 21.35
CA THR A 357 -18.84 13.06 22.01
C THR A 357 -17.33 12.94 22.25
N ALA A 358 -16.51 13.22 21.25
CA ALA A 358 -15.05 13.17 21.39
C ALA A 358 -14.55 14.13 22.50
N LEU A 359 -15.00 15.38 22.47
CA LEU A 359 -14.61 16.40 23.46
C LEU A 359 -15.06 16.03 24.88
N ASN A 360 -16.31 15.58 25.03
CA ASN A 360 -16.85 15.17 26.33
C ASN A 360 -16.07 13.99 26.92
N ASN A 361 -15.76 12.98 26.11
CA ASN A 361 -14.98 11.81 26.54
C ASN A 361 -13.56 12.18 27.00
N ALA A 362 -12.94 13.18 26.35
CA ALA A 362 -11.64 13.71 26.74
C ALA A 362 -11.70 14.78 27.85
N LYS A 363 -12.92 15.15 28.31
CA LYS A 363 -13.16 16.24 29.26
C LYS A 363 -12.55 17.58 28.81
N LEU A 364 -12.59 17.83 27.51
CA LEU A 364 -12.11 19.07 26.89
C LEU A 364 -13.28 19.87 26.31
N THR A 365 -13.09 21.17 26.16
CA THR A 365 -14.06 22.07 25.53
C THR A 365 -13.52 22.56 24.19
N LEU A 366 -14.38 23.18 23.37
CA LEU A 366 -13.97 23.80 22.11
C LEU A 366 -12.87 24.85 22.29
N ALA A 367 -12.79 25.52 23.44
CA ALA A 367 -11.72 26.48 23.73
C ALA A 367 -10.34 25.79 23.81
N GLY A 368 -10.29 24.54 24.27
CA GLY A 368 -9.05 23.78 24.46
C GLY A 368 -8.46 23.17 23.18
N ILE A 369 -9.17 23.23 22.05
CA ILE A 369 -8.66 22.73 20.76
C ILE A 369 -8.01 23.84 19.93
N ARG A 370 -6.92 23.48 19.27
CA ARG A 370 -6.12 24.33 18.38
C ARG A 370 -6.74 24.44 16.98
N SER A 371 -7.24 23.33 16.45
CA SER A 371 -7.97 23.30 15.17
C SER A 371 -8.86 22.06 15.05
N CYS A 372 -9.77 22.10 14.07
CA CYS A 372 -10.49 20.96 13.55
C CYS A 372 -10.07 20.73 12.10
N VAL A 373 -9.36 19.62 11.84
CA VAL A 373 -8.89 19.21 10.53
C VAL A 373 -10.00 18.42 9.83
N LEU A 374 -10.47 18.90 8.69
CA LEU A 374 -11.58 18.29 7.95
C LEU A 374 -11.07 17.35 6.85
N VAL A 375 -11.62 16.14 6.80
CA VAL A 375 -11.38 15.14 5.75
C VAL A 375 -12.68 14.41 5.37
N GLY A 376 -12.62 13.63 4.29
CA GLY A 376 -13.77 12.91 3.76
C GLY A 376 -14.63 13.75 2.79
N GLY A 377 -15.16 13.11 1.74
CA GLY A 377 -15.88 13.82 0.68
C GLY A 377 -17.17 14.51 1.14
N GLY A 378 -17.78 14.07 2.24
CA GLY A 378 -19.02 14.64 2.76
C GLY A 378 -18.87 16.05 3.34
N VAL A 379 -17.66 16.44 3.80
CA VAL A 379 -17.42 17.81 4.30
C VAL A 379 -17.44 18.86 3.19
N ARG A 380 -17.42 18.44 1.91
CA ARG A 380 -17.52 19.34 0.74
C ARG A 380 -18.95 19.81 0.48
N VAL A 381 -19.96 19.19 1.10
CA VAL A 381 -21.35 19.64 1.01
C VAL A 381 -21.48 20.98 1.76
N PRO A 382 -21.93 22.07 1.09
CA PRO A 382 -21.89 23.42 1.68
C PRO A 382 -22.61 23.57 3.01
N SER A 383 -23.79 22.96 3.17
CA SER A 383 -24.55 23.00 4.43
C SER A 383 -23.85 22.29 5.59
N ILE A 384 -23.06 21.26 5.31
CA ILE A 384 -22.26 20.54 6.29
C ILE A 384 -21.06 21.39 6.72
N LEU A 385 -20.36 22.00 5.76
CA LEU A 385 -19.26 22.91 6.06
C LEU A 385 -19.73 24.12 6.87
N ALA A 386 -20.90 24.69 6.53
CA ALA A 386 -21.52 25.77 7.28
C ALA A 386 -21.82 25.36 8.73
N GLU A 387 -22.46 24.19 8.92
CA GLU A 387 -22.73 23.66 10.26
C GLU A 387 -21.45 23.44 11.08
N LEU A 388 -20.39 22.92 10.47
CA LEU A 388 -19.09 22.76 11.13
C LEU A 388 -18.48 24.10 11.54
N LYS A 389 -18.57 25.13 10.69
CA LYS A 389 -18.11 26.48 11.02
C LYS A 389 -18.91 27.07 12.18
N ASP A 390 -20.23 26.89 12.18
CA ASP A 390 -21.12 27.38 13.24
C ASP A 390 -20.81 26.71 14.60
N ILE A 391 -20.48 25.41 14.60
CA ILE A 391 -20.18 24.66 15.82
C ILE A 391 -18.78 24.97 16.35
N ILE A 392 -17.77 25.02 15.48
CA ILE A 392 -16.35 25.01 15.88
C ILE A 392 -15.75 26.41 15.92
N GLY A 393 -16.26 27.33 15.10
CA GLY A 393 -15.63 28.60 14.79
C GLY A 393 -14.79 28.51 13.51
N GLU A 394 -14.98 29.48 12.61
CA GLU A 394 -14.31 29.51 11.31
C GLU A 394 -12.78 29.60 11.42
N ASP A 395 -12.26 30.25 12.47
CA ASP A 395 -10.83 30.40 12.75
C ASP A 395 -10.13 29.07 13.10
N LYS A 396 -10.90 28.07 13.52
CA LYS A 396 -10.39 26.76 13.92
C LYS A 396 -10.49 25.71 12.82
N ILE A 397 -11.24 25.96 11.75
CA ILE A 397 -11.33 25.04 10.63
C ILE A 397 -9.99 25.00 9.88
N ALA A 398 -9.42 23.80 9.79
CA ALA A 398 -8.16 23.55 9.10
C ALA A 398 -8.39 22.64 7.89
N GLN A 399 -7.96 23.10 6.71
CA GLN A 399 -8.04 22.37 5.44
C GLN A 399 -6.64 22.19 4.83
N ASN A 400 -5.62 22.08 5.69
CA ASN A 400 -4.21 21.96 5.32
C ASN A 400 -3.75 20.51 5.11
N VAL A 401 -4.68 19.59 4.86
CA VAL A 401 -4.42 18.20 4.47
C VAL A 401 -5.27 17.84 3.25
N ASN A 402 -4.74 16.97 2.37
CA ASN A 402 -5.54 16.41 1.29
C ASN A 402 -6.56 15.41 1.85
N GLY A 403 -7.83 15.80 1.87
CA GLY A 403 -8.91 15.00 2.47
C GLY A 403 -9.23 13.68 1.77
N ASP A 404 -8.71 13.42 0.55
CA ASP A 404 -8.88 12.15 -0.16
C ASP A 404 -7.69 11.19 0.05
N GLU A 405 -6.49 11.71 0.35
CA GLU A 405 -5.24 10.94 0.35
C GLU A 405 -4.58 10.81 1.73
N ALA A 406 -4.89 11.71 2.68
CA ALA A 406 -4.19 11.77 3.96
C ALA A 406 -4.27 10.46 4.76
N ALA A 407 -5.41 9.75 4.72
CA ALA A 407 -5.57 8.48 5.42
C ALA A 407 -4.63 7.40 4.85
N VAL A 408 -4.61 7.21 3.52
CA VAL A 408 -3.80 6.17 2.90
C VAL A 408 -2.31 6.47 2.97
N LEU A 409 -1.90 7.74 2.82
CA LEU A 409 -0.50 8.15 2.93
C LEU A 409 0.03 8.01 4.36
N GLY A 410 -0.79 8.38 5.36
CA GLY A 410 -0.46 8.14 6.76
C GLY A 410 -0.36 6.66 7.10
N ALA A 411 -1.26 5.83 6.56
CA ALA A 411 -1.21 4.39 6.73
C ALA A 411 0.04 3.77 6.06
N ALA A 412 0.42 4.23 4.87
CA ALA A 412 1.66 3.80 4.21
C ALA A 412 2.90 4.20 5.02
N PHE A 413 2.92 5.38 5.62
CA PHE A 413 4.00 5.81 6.51
C PHE A 413 4.08 4.93 7.76
N ARG A 414 2.93 4.56 8.36
CA ARG A 414 2.90 3.58 9.46
C ARG A 414 3.47 2.23 9.00
N GLY A 415 3.08 1.76 7.82
CA GLY A 415 3.60 0.51 7.24
C GLY A 415 5.10 0.53 7.04
N ALA A 416 5.64 1.61 6.47
CA ALA A 416 7.08 1.82 6.34
C ALA A 416 7.79 1.79 7.70
N GLY A 417 7.19 2.38 8.74
CA GLY A 417 7.75 2.35 10.10
C GLY A 417 7.69 0.98 10.81
N LEU A 418 6.77 0.11 10.42
CA LEU A 418 6.68 -1.28 10.94
C LEU A 418 7.60 -2.24 10.18
N SER A 419 7.92 -1.92 8.93
CA SER A 419 8.85 -2.69 8.10
C SER A 419 10.30 -2.41 8.50
N ARG A 420 11.11 -3.48 8.58
CA ARG A 420 12.55 -3.38 8.89
C ARG A 420 13.38 -2.86 7.70
N GLN A 421 12.76 -2.74 6.52
CA GLN A 421 13.42 -2.37 5.28
C GLN A 421 13.51 -0.84 5.08
N PHE A 422 12.70 -0.06 5.81
CA PHE A 422 12.68 1.40 5.69
C PHE A 422 13.22 2.09 6.94
N LYS A 423 13.76 3.28 6.75
CA LYS A 423 14.06 4.23 7.83
C LYS A 423 13.20 5.46 7.64
N VAL A 424 12.21 5.65 8.51
CA VAL A 424 11.31 6.80 8.49
C VAL A 424 11.61 7.74 9.66
N LYS A 425 11.09 8.98 9.58
CA LYS A 425 11.10 9.88 10.75
C LYS A 425 10.30 9.22 11.88
N GLU A 426 10.82 9.30 13.09
CA GLU A 426 10.20 8.62 14.23
C GLU A 426 9.05 9.46 14.77
N ILE A 427 7.86 8.86 14.77
CA ILE A 427 6.63 9.39 15.35
C ILE A 427 6.05 8.27 16.23
N LYS A 428 5.97 8.51 17.53
CA LYS A 428 5.39 7.58 18.47
C LYS A 428 3.87 7.74 18.45
N VAL A 429 3.18 6.70 17.98
CA VAL A 429 1.72 6.69 17.85
C VAL A 429 1.12 5.88 19.00
N LYS A 430 0.23 6.50 19.76
CA LYS A 430 -0.65 5.83 20.73
C LYS A 430 -2.08 5.91 20.22
N ASP A 431 -2.49 4.86 19.51
CA ASP A 431 -3.87 4.67 19.06
C ASP A 431 -4.69 3.89 20.11
N ILE A 432 -6.01 3.92 20.00
CA ILE A 432 -6.93 3.42 21.02
C ILE A 432 -8.08 2.60 20.43
N THR A 433 -8.73 1.77 21.25
CA THR A 433 -10.06 1.20 20.94
C THR A 433 -11.15 1.89 21.79
N PRO A 434 -12.31 2.24 21.22
CA PRO A 434 -13.36 2.98 21.94
C PRO A 434 -14.20 2.09 22.87
N TYR A 435 -13.84 0.81 23.04
CA TYR A 435 -14.65 -0.18 23.74
C TYR A 435 -13.89 -0.78 24.92
N SER A 436 -14.58 -0.95 26.04
CA SER A 436 -14.08 -1.68 27.20
C SER A 436 -14.29 -3.18 27.04
N ILE A 437 -13.30 -3.97 27.45
CA ILE A 437 -13.35 -5.43 27.45
C ILE A 437 -13.26 -5.95 28.88
N GLU A 438 -14.19 -6.83 29.23
CA GLU A 438 -14.22 -7.54 30.51
C GLU A 438 -13.87 -9.02 30.37
N VAL A 439 -13.35 -9.55 31.47
CA VAL A 439 -13.12 -10.97 31.68
C VAL A 439 -14.15 -11.49 32.67
N ASN A 440 -14.98 -12.43 32.23
CA ASN A 440 -15.94 -13.11 33.09
C ASN A 440 -15.40 -14.50 33.44
N HIS A 441 -15.26 -14.78 34.73
CA HIS A 441 -14.68 -16.03 35.21
C HIS A 441 -15.29 -16.46 36.55
N SER A 442 -15.20 -17.75 36.83
CA SER A 442 -15.72 -18.34 38.06
C SER A 442 -14.61 -18.62 39.08
N SER A 443 -14.98 -18.63 40.36
CA SER A 443 -14.11 -19.15 41.43
C SER A 443 -13.88 -20.65 41.27
N GLU A 444 -12.86 -21.16 41.98
CA GLU A 444 -12.76 -22.60 42.23
C GLU A 444 -14.09 -23.14 42.78
N PRO A 445 -14.62 -24.26 42.26
CA PRO A 445 -15.84 -24.87 42.79
C PRO A 445 -15.65 -25.27 44.25
N LYS A 446 -16.61 -24.92 45.11
CA LYS A 446 -16.66 -25.36 46.51
C LYS A 446 -17.92 -26.16 46.77
N GLU A 447 -17.80 -27.18 47.61
CA GLU A 447 -18.93 -27.98 48.06
C GLU A 447 -19.80 -27.15 49.00
N SER A 448 -21.10 -27.06 48.70
CA SER A 448 -22.09 -26.33 49.49
C SER A 448 -22.68 -27.23 50.57
N GLU A 449 -23.36 -26.64 51.56
CA GLU A 449 -24.06 -27.37 52.64
C GLU A 449 -25.06 -28.40 52.11
N ASP A 450 -25.66 -28.17 50.94
CA ASP A 450 -26.59 -29.08 50.26
C ASP A 450 -25.90 -30.17 49.41
N GLY A 451 -24.58 -30.32 49.49
CA GLY A 451 -23.78 -31.27 48.68
C GLY A 451 -23.61 -30.89 47.21
N THR A 452 -23.99 -29.67 46.81
CA THR A 452 -23.82 -29.16 45.44
C THR A 452 -22.54 -28.34 45.29
N LEU A 453 -21.80 -28.51 44.19
CA LEU A 453 -20.66 -27.66 43.86
C LEU A 453 -21.15 -26.30 43.36
N LYS A 454 -20.79 -25.22 44.06
CA LYS A 454 -21.10 -23.85 43.65
C LYS A 454 -19.80 -23.07 43.39
N SER A 455 -19.83 -22.25 42.35
CA SER A 455 -18.78 -21.28 42.01
C SER A 455 -19.36 -19.87 42.04
N LYS A 456 -18.55 -18.90 42.47
CA LYS A 456 -18.90 -17.48 42.41
C LYS A 456 -18.42 -16.90 41.08
N GLU A 457 -19.29 -16.21 40.36
CA GLU A 457 -18.94 -15.49 39.13
C GLU A 457 -18.33 -14.12 39.43
N TYR A 458 -17.35 -13.73 38.61
CA TYR A 458 -16.67 -12.44 38.67
C TYR A 458 -16.64 -11.79 37.29
N HIS A 459 -16.93 -10.50 37.25
CA HIS A 459 -16.84 -9.63 36.07
C HIS A 459 -15.74 -8.61 36.31
N THR A 460 -14.68 -8.66 35.51
CA THR A 460 -13.52 -7.78 35.68
C THR A 460 -13.25 -7.02 34.40
N VAL A 461 -13.49 -5.71 34.39
CA VAL A 461 -13.08 -4.84 33.28
C VAL A 461 -11.56 -4.80 33.23
N LEU A 462 -10.99 -5.43 32.21
CA LEU A 462 -9.55 -5.55 32.05
C LEU A 462 -8.99 -4.46 31.16
N PHE A 463 -9.63 -4.20 30.02
CA PHE A 463 -9.30 -3.09 29.15
C PHE A 463 -10.41 -2.05 29.28
N ASN A 464 -10.07 -0.86 29.77
CA ASN A 464 -11.02 0.24 29.90
C ASN A 464 -11.34 0.83 28.51
N GLN A 465 -12.39 1.64 28.44
CA GLN A 465 -12.64 2.47 27.26
C GLN A 465 -11.41 3.29 26.90
N PHE A 466 -11.06 3.38 25.61
CA PHE A 466 -9.90 4.11 25.10
C PHE A 466 -8.55 3.54 25.57
N THR A 467 -8.51 2.25 25.90
CA THR A 467 -7.21 1.57 26.12
C THR A 467 -6.39 1.58 24.83
N ALA A 468 -5.09 1.82 24.97
CA ALA A 468 -4.18 1.84 23.84
C ALA A 468 -4.06 0.46 23.18
N VAL A 469 -4.06 0.43 21.84
CA VAL A 469 -3.71 -0.79 21.09
C VAL A 469 -2.26 -1.20 21.40
N GLY A 470 -1.95 -2.49 21.23
CA GLY A 470 -0.66 -3.06 21.63
C GLY A 470 -0.53 -3.34 23.14
N THR A 471 -1.52 -2.98 23.97
CA THR A 471 -1.48 -3.20 25.42
C THR A 471 -1.58 -4.69 25.77
N ARG A 472 -0.67 -5.15 26.64
CA ARG A 472 -0.68 -6.48 27.24
C ARG A 472 -0.96 -6.38 28.74
N LYS A 473 -1.83 -7.24 29.28
CA LYS A 473 -2.15 -7.36 30.70
C LYS A 473 -2.06 -8.80 31.15
N ILE A 474 -1.56 -9.01 32.37
CA ILE A 474 -1.49 -10.34 32.98
C ILE A 474 -2.54 -10.39 34.08
N MET A 475 -3.44 -11.37 34.01
CA MET A 475 -4.47 -11.62 35.01
C MET A 475 -4.14 -12.89 35.79
N SER A 476 -4.18 -12.79 37.12
CA SER A 476 -3.94 -13.94 38.01
C SER A 476 -5.25 -14.62 38.38
N PHE A 477 -5.31 -15.94 38.22
CA PHE A 477 -6.46 -16.76 38.54
C PHE A 477 -6.12 -17.69 39.72
N PRO A 478 -6.79 -17.55 40.88
CA PRO A 478 -6.59 -18.46 42.00
C PRO A 478 -7.34 -19.77 41.76
N ARG A 479 -6.79 -20.65 40.93
CA ARG A 479 -7.39 -21.93 40.50
C ARG A 479 -6.49 -23.10 40.83
N ILE A 480 -7.09 -24.24 41.17
CA ILE A 480 -6.39 -25.53 41.38
C ILE A 480 -6.88 -26.63 40.43
N SER A 481 -7.77 -26.29 39.51
CA SER A 481 -8.29 -27.17 38.48
C SER A 481 -8.42 -26.43 37.16
N ASP A 482 -8.50 -27.20 36.07
CA ASP A 482 -8.72 -26.70 34.71
C ASP A 482 -9.98 -25.81 34.69
N PHE A 483 -9.94 -24.73 33.93
CA PHE A 483 -10.98 -23.71 33.99
C PHE A 483 -11.10 -22.93 32.70
N ASN A 484 -12.23 -22.25 32.55
CA ASN A 484 -12.51 -21.38 31.42
C ASN A 484 -12.86 -19.97 31.91
N PHE A 485 -12.62 -18.98 31.06
CA PHE A 485 -13.14 -17.62 31.24
C PHE A 485 -13.58 -17.06 29.89
N SER A 486 -14.48 -16.07 29.88
CA SER A 486 -14.93 -15.41 28.67
C SER A 486 -14.42 -13.98 28.55
N LEU A 487 -14.20 -13.55 27.31
CA LEU A 487 -13.88 -12.20 26.91
C LEU A 487 -15.13 -11.57 26.31
N ASN A 488 -15.57 -10.44 26.86
CA ASN A 488 -16.82 -9.78 26.46
C ASN A 488 -16.62 -8.27 26.37
N TYR A 489 -17.46 -7.60 25.58
CA TYR A 489 -17.63 -6.16 25.71
C TYR A 489 -18.31 -5.85 27.04
N ALA A 490 -17.70 -4.99 27.86
CA ALA A 490 -18.20 -4.72 29.22
C ALA A 490 -19.47 -3.86 29.25
N ILE A 491 -19.70 -3.05 28.20
CA ILE A 491 -20.87 -2.18 28.08
C ILE A 491 -21.45 -2.41 26.69
N LEU A 492 -22.73 -2.82 26.65
CA LEU A 492 -23.58 -2.70 25.48
C LEU A 492 -24.63 -1.63 25.76
N ASP A 493 -24.47 -0.49 25.10
CA ASP A 493 -25.36 0.65 25.13
C ASP A 493 -26.00 0.87 23.75
N GLU A 494 -26.76 1.96 23.61
CA GLU A 494 -27.39 2.31 22.34
C GLU A 494 -26.37 2.51 21.19
N ALA A 495 -25.13 2.88 21.50
CA ALA A 495 -24.06 3.09 20.52
C ALA A 495 -23.36 1.78 20.07
N THR A 496 -23.61 0.68 20.77
CA THR A 496 -22.99 -0.65 20.54
C THR A 496 -24.03 -1.77 20.36
N LYS A 497 -25.32 -1.42 20.34
CA LYS A 497 -26.45 -2.35 20.10
C LYS A 497 -26.37 -3.11 18.77
N ASP A 498 -25.57 -2.62 17.82
CA ASP A 498 -25.39 -3.20 16.49
C ASP A 498 -24.22 -4.19 16.41
N PHE A 499 -23.62 -4.58 17.54
CA PHE A 499 -22.52 -5.55 17.55
C PHE A 499 -22.96 -7.00 17.35
N GLY A 500 -24.27 -7.27 17.48
CA GLY A 500 -24.83 -8.62 17.45
C GLY A 500 -24.60 -9.40 18.75
N SER A 501 -23.35 -9.48 19.23
CA SER A 501 -22.99 -10.23 20.45
C SER A 501 -22.07 -9.43 21.37
N ALA A 502 -22.36 -9.46 22.69
CA ALA A 502 -21.43 -9.01 23.72
C ALA A 502 -20.21 -9.94 23.83
N ASN A 503 -20.44 -11.24 23.62
CA ASN A 503 -19.47 -12.29 23.85
C ASN A 503 -18.52 -12.40 22.67
N ILE A 504 -17.23 -12.29 22.93
CA ILE A 504 -16.18 -12.35 21.91
C ILE A 504 -15.64 -13.78 21.83
N ALA A 505 -15.10 -14.29 22.93
CA ALA A 505 -14.45 -15.60 22.97
C ALA A 505 -14.48 -16.22 24.38
N ILE A 506 -14.27 -17.53 24.45
CA ILE A 506 -14.00 -18.30 25.67
C ILE A 506 -12.57 -18.83 25.58
N ALA A 507 -11.75 -18.56 26.59
CA ALA A 507 -10.45 -19.16 26.75
C ALA A 507 -10.57 -20.36 27.70
N LYS A 508 -10.12 -21.54 27.24
CA LYS A 508 -10.07 -22.79 28.00
C LYS A 508 -8.64 -23.06 28.42
N ILE A 509 -8.41 -23.20 29.72
CA ILE A 509 -7.11 -23.47 30.31
C ILE A 509 -7.09 -24.91 30.82
N THR A 510 -6.24 -25.75 30.22
CA THR A 510 -6.12 -27.17 30.57
C THR A 510 -4.69 -27.57 30.96
N GLY A 511 -4.58 -28.69 31.67
CA GLY A 511 -3.30 -29.24 32.13
C GLY A 511 -2.89 -28.82 33.55
N LEU A 512 -3.61 -27.87 34.16
CA LEU A 512 -3.36 -27.42 35.54
C LEU A 512 -3.66 -28.53 36.55
N THR A 513 -4.78 -29.22 36.37
CA THR A 513 -5.21 -30.32 37.25
C THR A 513 -4.20 -31.47 37.25
N ALA A 514 -3.66 -31.79 36.07
CA ALA A 514 -2.65 -32.83 35.92
C ALA A 514 -1.31 -32.41 36.54
N ALA A 515 -0.91 -31.15 36.33
CA ALA A 515 0.29 -30.57 36.91
C ALA A 515 0.25 -30.62 38.44
N ILE A 516 -0.82 -30.13 39.08
CA ILE A 516 -0.94 -30.09 40.54
C ILE A 516 -0.90 -31.50 41.16
N LYS A 517 -1.50 -32.51 40.52
CA LYS A 517 -1.43 -33.90 41.00
C LYS A 517 0.00 -34.45 41.08
N GLN A 518 0.94 -33.92 40.29
CA GLN A 518 2.36 -34.33 40.36
C GLN A 518 3.08 -33.77 41.59
N PHE A 519 2.53 -32.75 42.25
CA PHE A 519 3.12 -32.07 43.42
C PHE A 519 2.46 -32.45 44.75
N ASN A 520 1.69 -33.55 44.77
CA ASN A 520 0.93 -34.01 45.93
C ASN A 520 1.83 -34.56 47.04
N ASP A 521 2.42 -33.67 47.84
CA ASP A 521 2.93 -33.98 49.18
C ASP A 521 2.55 -32.82 50.13
N ASP A 522 1.45 -33.02 50.87
CA ASP A 522 0.91 -32.26 52.02
C ASP A 522 1.52 -30.87 52.33
N GLY A 523 1.30 -29.90 51.44
CA GLY A 523 1.62 -28.49 51.72
C GLY A 523 1.94 -27.59 50.53
N VAL A 524 1.32 -27.81 49.36
CA VAL A 524 1.51 -26.90 48.23
C VAL A 524 0.69 -25.62 48.45
N ASP A 525 1.38 -24.49 48.57
CA ASP A 525 0.78 -23.16 48.46
C ASP A 525 0.10 -23.03 47.08
N ARG A 526 -1.11 -22.49 47.05
CA ARG A 526 -1.96 -22.44 45.85
C ARG A 526 -1.16 -21.96 44.62
N PRO A 527 -1.22 -22.66 43.48
CA PRO A 527 -0.50 -22.24 42.27
C PRO A 527 -0.94 -20.84 41.86
N LYS A 528 0.04 -20.03 41.47
CA LYS A 528 -0.20 -18.71 40.88
C LYS A 528 -0.38 -18.91 39.38
N VAL A 529 -1.63 -19.08 38.94
CA VAL A 529 -1.95 -19.15 37.51
C VAL A 529 -2.04 -17.74 36.95
N LYS A 530 -1.26 -17.44 35.92
CA LYS A 530 -1.20 -16.15 35.23
C LYS A 530 -1.55 -16.36 33.77
N VAL A 531 -2.52 -15.62 33.27
CA VAL A 531 -2.89 -15.62 31.86
C VAL A 531 -2.58 -14.25 31.27
N THR A 532 -1.89 -14.25 30.14
CA THR A 532 -1.53 -13.05 29.39
C THR A 532 -2.62 -12.75 28.37
N LEU A 533 -3.24 -11.60 28.52
CA LEU A 533 -4.28 -11.05 27.64
C LEU A 533 -3.69 -9.86 26.87
N GLN A 534 -3.95 -9.81 25.57
CA GLN A 534 -3.39 -8.80 24.68
C GLN A 534 -4.50 -8.12 23.89
N LEU A 535 -4.43 -6.80 23.81
CA LEU A 535 -5.07 -6.00 22.77
C LEU A 535 -4.01 -5.73 21.70
N SER A 536 -4.12 -6.36 20.54
CA SER A 536 -3.09 -6.29 19.48
C SER A 536 -2.97 -4.88 18.88
N GLU A 537 -1.94 -4.63 18.08
CA GLU A 537 -1.77 -3.40 17.29
C GLU A 537 -2.94 -3.16 16.32
N SER A 538 -3.65 -4.21 15.91
CA SER A 538 -4.84 -4.13 15.05
C SER A 538 -6.14 -3.93 15.84
N GLY A 539 -6.06 -3.82 17.17
CA GLY A 539 -7.21 -3.69 18.06
C GLY A 539 -7.98 -4.99 18.30
N ILE A 540 -7.32 -6.15 18.14
CA ILE A 540 -7.91 -7.46 18.39
C ILE A 540 -7.57 -7.94 19.79
N VAL A 541 -8.58 -8.29 20.60
CA VAL A 541 -8.36 -8.89 21.92
C VAL A 541 -8.18 -10.40 21.84
N SER A 542 -7.21 -10.94 22.56
CA SER A 542 -6.97 -12.39 22.67
C SER A 542 -6.28 -12.77 23.99
N ALA A 543 -6.45 -14.02 24.40
CA ALA A 543 -5.56 -14.69 25.36
C ALA A 543 -4.40 -15.32 24.59
N THR A 544 -3.18 -15.13 25.07
CA THR A 544 -1.96 -15.49 24.31
C THR A 544 -1.07 -16.49 25.02
N ASP A 545 -1.09 -16.53 26.35
CA ASP A 545 -0.22 -17.39 27.15
C ASP A 545 -0.84 -17.67 28.51
N ALA A 546 -0.58 -18.85 29.07
CA ALA A 546 -1.08 -19.28 30.37
C ALA A 546 -0.01 -20.08 31.11
N ILE A 547 0.42 -19.56 32.26
CA ILE A 547 1.51 -20.11 33.04
C ILE A 547 1.03 -20.34 34.48
N ALA A 548 1.31 -21.52 35.03
CA ALA A 548 1.18 -21.79 36.46
C ALA A 548 2.55 -21.78 37.14
N THR A 549 2.63 -21.12 38.29
CA THR A 549 3.82 -21.15 39.13
C THR A 549 3.49 -21.81 40.46
N ILE A 550 4.28 -22.82 40.84
CA ILE A 550 4.13 -23.58 42.09
C ILE A 550 5.36 -23.31 42.95
N GLU A 551 5.13 -22.79 44.17
CA GLU A 551 6.19 -22.56 45.15
C GLU A 551 6.26 -23.79 46.08
N GLN A 552 7.41 -24.47 46.10
CA GLN A 552 7.67 -25.55 47.05
C GLN A 552 8.24 -24.97 48.34
N GLN A 553 7.55 -25.14 49.47
CA GLN A 553 8.12 -24.78 50.77
C GLN A 553 9.31 -25.69 51.09
N SER A 554 10.44 -25.08 51.48
CA SER A 554 11.58 -25.83 52.01
C SER A 554 11.18 -26.52 53.31
N PHE A 555 11.71 -27.72 53.56
CA PHE A 555 11.54 -28.48 54.81
C PHE A 555 11.87 -27.64 56.08
N THR A 556 12.69 -26.59 55.93
CA THR A 556 13.04 -25.65 57.02
C THR A 556 11.90 -24.70 57.44
N ASP A 557 10.88 -24.49 56.60
CA ASP A 557 9.71 -23.66 56.92
C ASP A 557 8.64 -24.42 57.71
N LYS A 558 8.45 -25.72 57.43
CA LYS A 558 7.65 -26.61 58.29
C LYS A 558 8.19 -26.66 59.73
N PHE A 559 9.52 -26.57 59.90
CA PHE A 559 10.15 -26.55 61.22
C PHE A 559 9.98 -25.21 61.97
N LYS A 560 9.94 -24.06 61.27
CA LYS A 560 9.69 -22.75 61.90
C LYS A 560 8.23 -22.52 62.24
N SER A 561 7.31 -23.01 61.41
CA SER A 561 5.86 -23.03 61.72
C SER A 561 5.55 -23.86 62.98
N PHE A 562 6.28 -24.97 63.19
CA PHE A 562 6.21 -25.77 64.41
C PHE A 562 6.71 -25.05 65.68
N PHE A 563 7.50 -23.96 65.56
CA PHE A 563 8.08 -23.21 66.69
C PHE A 563 7.49 -21.81 66.91
N GLY A 564 6.36 -21.47 66.26
CA GLY A 564 5.47 -20.39 66.69
C GLY A 564 6.11 -19.01 66.85
N VAL A 565 6.58 -18.39 65.75
CA VAL A 565 6.96 -16.96 65.76
C VAL A 565 6.09 -16.21 64.74
N ASN A 566 5.07 -15.51 65.24
CA ASN A 566 4.18 -14.65 64.47
C ASN A 566 4.83 -13.29 64.19
N GLY A 567 4.82 -12.86 62.92
CA GLY A 567 5.17 -11.49 62.52
C GLY A 567 4.26 -11.02 61.39
N ASN A 568 3.23 -10.24 61.73
CA ASN A 568 2.35 -9.55 60.79
C ASN A 568 3.13 -8.57 59.91
N LYS A 569 2.93 -8.59 58.59
CA LYS A 569 2.98 -7.39 57.72
C LYS A 569 1.99 -7.50 56.56
N SER A 570 1.27 -6.40 56.40
CA SER A 570 0.23 -6.05 55.43
C SER A 570 0.73 -5.97 53.98
N GLU A 571 -0.11 -6.41 53.04
CA GLU A 571 0.04 -6.24 51.59
C GLU A 571 -0.42 -4.83 51.16
N GLU A 572 0.39 -4.16 50.33
CA GLU A 572 0.03 -2.88 49.71
C GLU A 572 0.45 -2.86 48.23
N SER A 573 -0.56 -2.70 47.38
CA SER A 573 -0.61 -1.98 46.08
C SER A 573 0.23 -2.42 44.86
N ILE A 574 -0.50 -2.44 43.75
CA ILE A 574 -0.15 -2.61 42.33
C ILE A 574 0.94 -1.62 41.91
N LYS A 575 1.98 -2.10 41.21
CA LYS A 575 2.91 -1.26 40.42
C LYS A 575 2.83 -1.64 38.95
N GLU A 576 2.54 -0.64 38.10
CA GLU A 576 2.92 -0.64 36.69
C GLU A 576 4.44 -0.77 36.58
N VAL A 577 4.90 -1.68 35.71
CA VAL A 577 6.32 -1.82 35.38
C VAL A 577 6.50 -1.32 33.94
N PRO A 578 7.26 -0.23 33.70
CA PRO A 578 7.81 0.06 32.38
C PRO A 578 9.07 -0.79 32.16
N LEU A 579 9.20 -1.38 30.97
CA LEU A 579 10.42 -2.10 30.55
C LEU A 579 11.57 -1.12 30.25
N PRO A 580 12.84 -1.55 30.44
CA PRO A 580 13.97 -1.05 29.68
C PRO A 580 14.02 -1.71 28.29
N ASP A 581 14.41 -0.92 27.30
CA ASP A 581 14.61 -1.31 25.91
C ASP A 581 15.78 -2.28 25.68
N GLU A 582 15.61 -3.07 24.62
CA GLU A 582 16.59 -3.81 23.81
C GLU A 582 17.45 -4.90 24.47
N ILE A 583 17.47 -6.08 23.83
CA ILE A 583 18.71 -6.80 23.44
C ILE A 583 18.37 -7.86 22.35
N PRO A 584 19.31 -8.13 21.42
CA PRO A 584 19.03 -8.74 20.12
C PRO A 584 19.01 -10.28 20.14
N SER A 585 18.39 -10.80 19.10
CA SER A 585 18.34 -12.22 18.72
C SER A 585 19.70 -12.78 18.29
N SER A 586 20.11 -13.92 18.88
CA SER A 586 20.98 -14.89 18.18
C SER A 586 20.92 -16.30 18.80
N SER A 587 20.55 -17.24 17.93
CA SER A 587 21.02 -18.63 17.78
C SER A 587 21.08 -19.57 19.00
N VAL A 588 20.28 -20.64 18.95
CA VAL A 588 20.52 -21.88 19.69
C VAL A 588 20.79 -23.00 18.68
N ASN A 589 21.95 -23.65 18.79
CA ASN A 589 22.18 -24.97 18.23
C ASN A 589 22.80 -25.86 19.31
N ALA A 590 22.01 -26.86 19.70
CA ALA A 590 22.31 -28.22 20.14
C ALA A 590 23.48 -28.56 21.11
N SER A 591 23.10 -29.45 22.06
CA SER A 591 23.85 -30.61 22.56
C SER A 591 24.64 -30.48 23.89
N GLU A 592 24.11 -31.16 24.90
CA GLU A 592 24.81 -31.83 26.03
C GLU A 592 26.02 -32.68 25.56
N PRO A 593 27.03 -33.08 26.41
CA PRO A 593 26.80 -33.67 27.75
C PRO A 593 27.90 -33.53 28.85
N THR A 594 27.54 -34.07 30.04
CA THR A 594 28.37 -34.75 31.07
C THR A 594 29.31 -33.98 32.03
N SER A 595 28.83 -33.84 33.27
CA SER A 595 29.32 -34.36 34.57
C SER A 595 30.80 -34.27 35.03
N GLU A 596 30.90 -33.79 36.29
CA GLU A 596 31.82 -34.17 37.40
C GLU A 596 33.13 -33.38 37.72
N ALA A 597 33.00 -32.55 38.77
CA ALA A 597 33.78 -32.50 40.03
C ALA A 597 35.31 -32.25 40.04
N ASN A 598 35.75 -31.12 40.65
CA ASN A 598 36.18 -31.06 42.07
C ASN A 598 36.82 -29.70 42.48
N ALA A 599 36.41 -29.24 43.67
CA ALA A 599 37.06 -28.44 44.74
C ALA A 599 38.30 -27.56 44.44
N THR A 600 38.50 -26.35 45.01
CA THR A 600 38.56 -26.09 46.47
C THR A 600 38.62 -24.57 46.78
N GLN A 601 37.70 -24.14 47.67
CA GLN A 601 37.75 -23.11 48.75
C GLN A 601 38.64 -21.85 48.65
N THR A 602 38.04 -20.67 48.90
CA THR A 602 38.16 -19.99 50.22
C THR A 602 37.11 -18.89 50.43
N ASN A 603 36.59 -18.83 51.66
CA ASN A 603 35.49 -18.05 52.23
C ASN A 603 35.66 -16.52 52.17
N VAL A 604 34.55 -15.75 52.17
CA VAL A 604 34.13 -14.82 53.26
C VAL A 604 32.64 -14.41 53.10
N ASN A 605 31.84 -14.69 54.14
CA ASN A 605 30.56 -14.09 54.56
C ASN A 605 29.58 -13.47 53.53
N GLU A 606 28.55 -14.23 53.15
CA GLU A 606 27.30 -13.71 52.58
C GLU A 606 26.11 -13.96 53.53
N SER A 607 25.26 -12.95 53.64
CA SER A 607 23.92 -13.03 54.21
C SER A 607 23.09 -14.06 53.44
N VAL A 608 22.75 -15.17 54.10
CA VAL A 608 21.96 -16.28 53.53
C VAL A 608 20.54 -15.80 53.18
N GLN A 609 20.30 -15.50 51.90
CA GLN A 609 18.95 -15.46 51.33
C GLN A 609 18.47 -16.90 51.10
N LYS A 610 17.34 -17.27 51.70
CA LYS A 610 16.65 -18.54 51.44
C LYS A 610 16.23 -18.61 49.96
N GLN A 611 16.64 -19.66 49.24
CA GLN A 611 16.14 -19.97 47.91
C GLN A 611 14.93 -20.92 48.00
N THR A 612 13.74 -20.40 47.76
CA THR A 612 12.52 -21.19 47.52
C THR A 612 12.59 -21.79 46.11
N LYS A 613 12.35 -23.09 45.94
CA LYS A 613 12.31 -23.72 44.61
C LYS A 613 10.97 -23.41 43.96
N ILE A 614 11.00 -22.62 42.88
CA ILE A 614 9.82 -22.20 42.12
C ILE A 614 9.77 -23.01 40.83
N GLU A 615 8.67 -23.74 40.61
CA GLU A 615 8.45 -24.50 39.38
C GLU A 615 7.43 -23.79 38.49
N THR A 616 7.75 -23.64 37.20
CA THR A 616 6.93 -22.93 36.22
C THR A 616 6.43 -23.90 35.17
N ILE A 617 5.12 -23.90 34.93
CA ILE A 617 4.43 -24.88 34.08
C ILE A 617 3.63 -24.11 33.04
N ASN A 618 3.92 -24.36 31.76
CA ASN A 618 3.11 -23.82 30.66
C ASN A 618 1.83 -24.65 30.56
N LEU A 619 0.69 -23.97 30.70
CA LEU A 619 -0.63 -24.58 30.58
C LEU A 619 -1.07 -24.56 29.10
N ASN A 620 -1.97 -25.47 28.74
CA ASN A 620 -2.59 -25.43 27.43
C ASN A 620 -3.70 -24.37 27.41
N LEU A 621 -3.68 -23.50 26.41
CA LEU A 621 -4.65 -22.42 26.20
C LEU A 621 -5.31 -22.62 24.84
N GLU A 622 -6.62 -22.82 24.85
CA GLU A 622 -7.45 -22.87 23.64
C GLU A 622 -8.45 -21.72 23.65
N VAL A 623 -8.60 -21.00 22.54
CA VAL A 623 -9.55 -19.88 22.42
C VAL A 623 -10.66 -20.27 21.44
N GLU A 624 -11.89 -20.30 21.93
CA GLU A 624 -13.10 -20.56 21.16
C GLU A 624 -13.87 -19.25 20.94
N TYR A 625 -14.13 -18.88 19.70
CA TYR A 625 -14.95 -17.69 19.37
C TYR A 625 -16.44 -18.01 19.50
N VAL A 626 -17.16 -17.22 20.30
CA VAL A 626 -18.57 -17.47 20.66
C VAL A 626 -19.54 -16.46 20.02
N GLY A 627 -19.07 -15.25 19.71
CA GLY A 627 -19.83 -14.27 18.94
C GLY A 627 -19.83 -14.58 17.45
N ILE A 628 -19.65 -13.55 16.62
CA ILE A 628 -19.41 -13.76 15.19
C ILE A 628 -18.05 -14.44 15.02
N LYS A 629 -18.06 -15.65 14.47
CA LYS A 629 -16.86 -16.46 14.30
C LYS A 629 -16.03 -15.92 13.12
N PRO A 630 -14.69 -15.90 13.23
CA PRO A 630 -13.80 -15.73 12.08
C PRO A 630 -14.08 -16.82 11.04
N LEU A 631 -13.65 -16.61 9.79
CA LEU A 631 -13.63 -17.69 8.80
C LEU A 631 -12.78 -18.86 9.30
N GLY A 632 -13.37 -20.05 9.32
CA GLY A 632 -12.68 -21.28 9.70
C GLY A 632 -11.59 -21.65 8.69
N VAL A 633 -10.65 -22.49 9.12
CA VAL A 633 -9.52 -22.92 8.27
C VAL A 633 -10.01 -23.54 6.95
N ASN A 634 -10.96 -24.48 7.01
CA ASN A 634 -11.51 -25.13 5.82
C ASN A 634 -12.28 -24.14 4.93
N GLU A 635 -13.05 -23.21 5.52
CA GLU A 635 -13.77 -22.17 4.76
C GLU A 635 -12.78 -21.24 4.03
N LYS A 636 -11.67 -20.89 4.68
CA LYS A 636 -10.58 -20.12 4.05
C LYS A 636 -9.94 -20.89 2.92
N GLU A 637 -9.61 -22.18 3.10
CA GLU A 637 -9.01 -23.01 2.05
C GLU A 637 -9.92 -23.12 0.81
N GLU A 638 -11.21 -23.35 1.00
CA GLU A 638 -12.19 -23.40 -0.10
C GLU A 638 -12.32 -22.05 -0.82
N SER A 639 -12.40 -20.96 -0.05
CA SER A 639 -12.47 -19.59 -0.56
C SER A 639 -11.21 -19.24 -1.36
N ILE A 640 -10.02 -19.49 -0.83
CA ILE A 640 -8.74 -19.26 -1.51
C ILE A 640 -8.67 -20.04 -2.82
N LYS A 641 -9.05 -21.33 -2.80
CA LYS A 641 -9.07 -22.15 -4.02
C LYS A 641 -9.99 -21.57 -5.09
N ARG A 642 -11.18 -21.11 -4.70
CA ARG A 642 -12.15 -20.46 -5.59
C ARG A 642 -11.59 -19.15 -6.16
N LEU A 643 -11.05 -18.29 -5.30
CA LEU A 643 -10.48 -17.00 -5.70
C LEU A 643 -9.29 -17.18 -6.66
N LEU A 644 -8.39 -18.13 -6.39
CA LEU A 644 -7.26 -18.43 -7.28
C LEU A 644 -7.72 -18.94 -8.66
N ALA A 645 -8.80 -19.72 -8.72
CA ALA A 645 -9.39 -20.15 -9.99
C ALA A 645 -9.96 -18.96 -10.77
N MET A 646 -10.65 -18.03 -10.09
CA MET A 646 -11.13 -16.78 -10.70
C MET A 646 -9.97 -15.89 -11.16
N ASP A 647 -8.91 -15.76 -10.38
CA ASP A 647 -7.70 -15.01 -10.75
C ASP A 647 -7.02 -15.61 -11.99
N ALA A 648 -6.98 -16.94 -12.10
CA ALA A 648 -6.48 -17.62 -13.29
C ALA A 648 -7.36 -17.34 -14.53
N SER A 649 -8.69 -17.42 -14.40
CA SER A 649 -9.63 -17.11 -15.48
C SER A 649 -9.49 -15.65 -15.95
N ASP A 650 -9.40 -14.69 -15.02
CA ASP A 650 -9.22 -13.28 -15.35
C ASP A 650 -7.86 -12.99 -16.01
N ARG A 651 -6.78 -13.66 -15.58
CA ARG A 651 -5.47 -13.56 -16.26
C ARG A 651 -5.51 -14.13 -17.67
N GLN A 652 -6.17 -15.26 -17.87
CA GLN A 652 -6.32 -15.86 -19.19
C GLN A 652 -7.13 -14.95 -20.13
N ARG A 653 -8.22 -14.35 -19.65
CA ARG A 653 -9.04 -13.41 -20.41
C ARG A 653 -8.26 -12.16 -20.80
N ARG A 654 -7.58 -11.51 -19.84
CA ARG A 654 -6.73 -10.34 -20.12
C ARG A 654 -5.64 -10.67 -21.14
N ALA A 655 -4.93 -11.78 -20.98
CA ALA A 655 -3.88 -12.19 -21.91
C ALA A 655 -4.41 -12.47 -23.32
N ARG A 656 -5.63 -12.99 -23.43
CA ARG A 656 -6.32 -13.21 -24.70
C ARG A 656 -6.68 -11.88 -25.38
N GLU A 657 -7.31 -10.96 -24.64
CA GLU A 657 -7.68 -9.64 -25.13
C GLU A 657 -6.46 -8.82 -25.55
N GLU A 658 -5.38 -8.84 -24.77
CA GLU A 658 -4.12 -8.19 -25.11
C GLU A 658 -3.51 -8.78 -26.40
N ALA A 659 -3.54 -10.10 -26.56
CA ALA A 659 -3.05 -10.75 -27.78
C ALA A 659 -3.91 -10.40 -29.01
N ARG A 660 -5.23 -10.35 -28.86
CA ARG A 660 -6.16 -9.90 -29.90
C ARG A 660 -5.88 -8.44 -30.29
N ASN A 661 -5.82 -7.53 -29.31
CA ASN A 661 -5.58 -6.11 -29.54
C ASN A 661 -4.20 -5.86 -30.17
N SER A 662 -3.17 -6.61 -29.76
CA SER A 662 -1.84 -6.55 -30.37
C SER A 662 -1.85 -6.98 -31.83
N LEU A 663 -2.61 -8.03 -32.18
CA LEU A 663 -2.77 -8.48 -33.56
C LEU A 663 -3.53 -7.43 -34.39
N GLU A 664 -4.66 -6.94 -33.88
CA GLU A 664 -5.49 -5.92 -34.51
C GLU A 664 -4.68 -4.64 -34.77
N ALA A 665 -3.94 -4.14 -33.77
CA ALA A 665 -3.05 -2.99 -33.92
C ALA A 665 -1.94 -3.22 -34.95
N PHE A 666 -1.34 -4.43 -34.96
CA PHE A 666 -0.32 -4.76 -35.96
C PHE A 666 -0.89 -4.80 -37.37
N VAL A 667 -2.14 -5.27 -37.57
CA VAL A 667 -2.79 -5.26 -38.88
C VAL A 667 -2.90 -3.84 -39.42
N TYR A 668 -3.40 -2.90 -38.61
CA TYR A 668 -3.47 -1.49 -39.01
C TYR A 668 -2.10 -0.87 -39.26
N HIS A 669 -1.13 -1.11 -38.37
CA HIS A 669 0.24 -0.63 -38.55
C HIS A 669 0.87 -1.15 -39.85
N ALA A 670 0.74 -2.44 -40.14
CA ALA A 670 1.35 -3.05 -41.32
C ALA A 670 0.68 -2.58 -42.64
N GLN A 671 -0.62 -2.26 -42.61
CA GLN A 671 -1.31 -1.63 -43.75
C GLN A 671 -0.75 -0.24 -44.06
N ASP A 672 -0.51 0.58 -43.04
CA ASP A 672 0.14 1.90 -43.20
C ASP A 672 1.60 1.77 -43.65
N PHE A 673 2.33 0.84 -43.02
CA PHE A 673 3.72 0.52 -43.38
C PHE A 673 3.89 0.22 -44.88
N LEU A 674 2.96 -0.54 -45.48
CA LEU A 674 3.01 -0.88 -46.91
C LEU A 674 2.83 0.32 -47.86
N GLN A 675 2.30 1.46 -47.37
CA GLN A 675 2.13 2.68 -48.17
C GLN A 675 3.38 3.59 -48.13
N ASN A 676 4.35 3.30 -47.26
CA ASN A 676 5.54 4.12 -47.10
C ASN A 676 6.43 4.11 -48.36
N GLU A 677 6.87 5.29 -48.81
CA GLU A 677 7.66 5.42 -50.04
C GLU A 677 8.97 4.61 -50.03
N VAL A 678 9.67 4.56 -48.90
CA VAL A 678 10.91 3.78 -48.77
C VAL A 678 10.59 2.28 -48.83
N VAL A 679 9.46 1.86 -48.26
CA VAL A 679 8.99 0.47 -48.34
C VAL A 679 8.75 0.05 -49.78
N LEU A 680 8.14 0.92 -50.60
CA LEU A 680 7.96 0.67 -52.03
C LEU A 680 9.31 0.49 -52.77
N GLN A 681 10.36 1.18 -52.32
CA GLN A 681 11.71 1.06 -52.90
C GLN A 681 12.43 -0.23 -52.47
N VAL A 682 12.26 -0.68 -51.22
CA VAL A 682 13.04 -1.80 -50.64
C VAL A 682 12.32 -3.16 -50.67
N SER A 683 11.15 -3.24 -51.30
CA SER A 683 10.36 -4.47 -51.41
C SER A 683 9.90 -4.75 -52.84
N THR A 684 9.57 -6.01 -53.14
CA THR A 684 8.95 -6.38 -54.42
C THR A 684 7.42 -6.33 -54.35
N ASP A 685 6.77 -6.17 -55.50
CA ASP A 685 5.31 -6.21 -55.63
C ASP A 685 4.74 -7.52 -55.06
N SER A 686 5.43 -8.65 -55.29
CA SER A 686 5.02 -9.95 -54.77
C SER A 686 5.06 -10.01 -53.24
N GLN A 687 6.12 -9.48 -52.61
CA GLN A 687 6.24 -9.45 -51.15
C GLN A 687 5.13 -8.59 -50.53
N ARG A 688 4.85 -7.42 -51.13
CA ARG A 688 3.79 -6.52 -50.67
C ARG A 688 2.40 -7.12 -50.87
N ALA A 689 2.14 -7.75 -52.01
CA ALA A 689 0.87 -8.42 -52.29
C ALA A 689 0.62 -9.61 -51.36
N GLU A 690 1.65 -10.40 -51.04
CA GLU A 690 1.56 -11.49 -50.07
C GLU A 690 1.22 -10.97 -48.67
N LEU A 691 1.95 -9.97 -48.17
CA LEU A 691 1.69 -9.37 -46.86
C LEU A 691 0.28 -8.75 -46.82
N LEU A 692 -0.11 -7.98 -47.84
CA LEU A 692 -1.44 -7.37 -47.90
C LEU A 692 -2.57 -8.42 -47.90
N SER A 693 -2.39 -9.51 -48.66
CA SER A 693 -3.33 -10.63 -48.68
C SER A 693 -3.47 -11.26 -47.29
N LYS A 694 -2.35 -11.51 -46.59
CA LYS A 694 -2.36 -12.06 -45.23
C LYS A 694 -2.92 -11.10 -44.18
N LEU A 695 -2.73 -9.80 -44.35
CA LEU A 695 -3.36 -8.78 -43.52
C LEU A 695 -4.88 -8.78 -43.70
N SER A 696 -5.37 -8.87 -44.94
CA SER A 696 -6.81 -8.98 -45.22
C SER A 696 -7.41 -10.25 -44.62
N GLU A 697 -6.78 -11.41 -44.85
CA GLU A 697 -7.22 -12.70 -44.29
C GLU A 697 -7.27 -12.65 -42.76
N THR A 698 -6.29 -12.02 -42.12
CA THR A 698 -6.24 -11.88 -40.66
C THR A 698 -7.30 -10.92 -40.15
N SER A 699 -7.56 -9.82 -40.86
CA SER A 699 -8.62 -8.87 -40.52
C SER A 699 -10.00 -9.52 -40.60
N ASP A 700 -10.28 -10.24 -41.69
CA ASP A 700 -11.56 -10.95 -41.86
C ASP A 700 -11.73 -12.03 -40.79
N TRP A 701 -10.65 -12.75 -40.48
CA TRP A 701 -10.65 -13.74 -39.41
C TRP A 701 -10.91 -13.11 -38.04
N LEU A 702 -10.29 -11.96 -37.72
CA LEU A 702 -10.46 -11.27 -36.43
C LEU A 702 -11.92 -10.94 -36.08
N TYR A 703 -12.74 -10.62 -37.09
CA TYR A 703 -14.17 -10.29 -36.94
C TYR A 703 -15.11 -11.45 -37.32
N GLY A 704 -14.57 -12.64 -37.56
CA GLY A 704 -15.31 -13.88 -37.81
C GLY A 704 -14.93 -14.96 -36.81
N GLU A 705 -14.22 -15.98 -37.27
CA GLU A 705 -13.79 -17.14 -36.44
C GLU A 705 -12.89 -16.75 -35.26
N GLY A 706 -12.20 -15.61 -35.35
CA GLY A 706 -11.33 -15.07 -34.32
C GLY A 706 -12.05 -14.67 -33.03
N GLU A 707 -13.37 -14.47 -33.04
CA GLU A 707 -14.12 -14.10 -31.84
C GLU A 707 -14.05 -15.14 -30.72
N GLU A 708 -13.86 -16.42 -31.04
CA GLU A 708 -13.76 -17.52 -30.08
C GLU A 708 -12.32 -18.06 -29.93
N ALA A 709 -11.36 -17.50 -30.67
CA ALA A 709 -9.99 -18.00 -30.73
C ALA A 709 -9.25 -17.89 -29.40
N GLN A 710 -8.30 -18.80 -29.16
CA GLN A 710 -7.47 -18.83 -27.95
C GLN A 710 -6.25 -17.91 -28.07
N THR A 711 -5.67 -17.51 -26.93
CA THR A 711 -4.50 -16.61 -26.87
C THR A 711 -3.33 -17.04 -27.78
N ALA A 712 -3.07 -18.35 -27.87
CA ALA A 712 -1.99 -18.89 -28.68
C ALA A 712 -2.18 -18.62 -30.19
N GLU A 713 -3.42 -18.64 -30.67
CA GLU A 713 -3.73 -18.44 -32.09
C GLU A 713 -3.50 -16.99 -32.52
N PHE A 714 -3.93 -16.02 -31.69
CA PHE A 714 -3.63 -14.60 -31.92
C PHE A 714 -2.13 -14.35 -32.00
N ARG A 715 -1.36 -14.92 -31.08
CA ARG A 715 0.12 -14.79 -31.06
C ARG A 715 0.77 -15.44 -32.27
N MET A 716 0.29 -16.61 -32.68
CA MET A 716 0.79 -17.31 -33.86
C MET A 716 0.56 -16.48 -35.13
N ARG A 717 -0.67 -15.97 -35.34
CA ARG A 717 -0.99 -15.11 -36.49
C ARG A 717 -0.16 -13.83 -36.49
N LEU A 718 0.01 -13.19 -35.33
CA LEU A 718 0.89 -12.02 -35.18
C LEU A 718 2.33 -12.32 -35.60
N ASN A 719 2.87 -13.46 -35.15
CA ASN A 719 4.22 -13.87 -35.51
C ASN A 719 4.34 -14.15 -37.02
N ASN A 720 3.36 -14.79 -37.63
CA ASN A 720 3.37 -15.05 -39.07
C ASN A 720 3.39 -13.75 -39.88
N LEU A 721 2.61 -12.74 -39.48
CA LEU A 721 2.64 -11.43 -40.14
C LEU A 721 3.98 -10.72 -39.91
N LYS A 722 4.53 -10.76 -38.70
CA LYS A 722 5.86 -10.20 -38.39
C LYS A 722 6.96 -10.84 -39.22
N LEU A 723 6.92 -12.14 -39.47
CA LEU A 723 7.92 -12.83 -40.30
C LEU A 723 7.94 -12.33 -41.76
N LEU A 724 6.79 -11.88 -42.27
CA LEU A 724 6.68 -11.29 -43.62
C LEU A 724 7.12 -9.82 -43.64
N GLU A 725 6.82 -9.07 -42.59
CA GLU A 725 7.09 -7.63 -42.50
C GLU A 725 8.55 -7.33 -42.12
N GLN A 726 9.15 -8.09 -41.21
CA GLN A 726 10.48 -7.83 -40.64
C GLN A 726 11.60 -7.66 -41.67
N PRO A 727 11.73 -8.51 -42.72
CA PRO A 727 12.77 -8.32 -43.73
C PRO A 727 12.64 -6.99 -44.47
N ILE A 728 11.41 -6.54 -44.72
CA ILE A 728 11.14 -5.26 -45.40
C ILE A 728 11.44 -4.10 -44.45
N ALA A 729 11.01 -4.21 -43.19
CA ALA A 729 11.26 -3.21 -42.17
C ALA A 729 12.76 -3.02 -41.91
N TYR A 730 13.52 -4.11 -41.84
CA TYR A 730 14.97 -4.09 -41.70
C TYR A 730 15.64 -3.30 -42.83
N ARG A 731 15.31 -3.61 -44.09
CA ARG A 731 15.86 -2.90 -45.25
C ARG A 731 15.46 -1.42 -45.24
N ARG A 732 14.22 -1.10 -44.87
CA ARG A 732 13.73 0.27 -44.76
C ARG A 732 14.53 1.06 -43.72
N GLU A 733 14.73 0.48 -42.52
CA GLU A 733 15.50 1.14 -41.46
C GLU A 733 16.94 1.42 -41.88
N GLU A 734 17.62 0.42 -42.45
CA GLU A 734 18.99 0.61 -42.94
C GLU A 734 19.03 1.65 -44.07
N ARG A 735 18.06 1.63 -44.99
CA ARG A 735 17.98 2.63 -46.08
C ARG A 735 17.86 4.07 -45.56
N ILE A 736 17.15 4.28 -44.44
CA ILE A 736 16.99 5.59 -43.80
C ILE A 736 18.27 5.99 -43.04
N LYS A 737 18.87 5.08 -42.28
CA LYS A 737 20.01 5.37 -41.38
C LYS A 737 21.36 5.45 -42.11
N LEU A 738 21.53 4.71 -43.19
CA LEU A 738 22.81 4.52 -43.86
C LEU A 738 23.45 5.82 -44.41
N PRO A 739 22.69 6.75 -45.06
CA PRO A 739 23.28 8.00 -45.56
C PRO A 739 23.95 8.85 -44.47
N ASP A 740 23.30 8.98 -43.30
CA ASP A 740 23.82 9.75 -42.18
C ASP A 740 25.04 9.09 -41.55
N ALA A 741 25.04 7.76 -41.44
CA ALA A 741 26.19 6.99 -40.97
C ALA A 741 27.41 7.17 -41.89
N ILE A 742 27.19 7.11 -43.22
CA ILE A 742 28.23 7.37 -44.23
C ILE A 742 28.75 8.81 -44.13
N PHE A 743 27.85 9.78 -44.00
CA PHE A 743 28.23 11.18 -43.84
C PHE A 743 29.08 11.40 -42.59
N THR A 744 28.69 10.79 -41.47
CA THR A 744 29.38 10.89 -40.19
C THR A 744 30.79 10.33 -40.26
N ILE A 745 30.96 9.10 -40.77
CA ILE A 745 32.30 8.48 -40.87
C ILE A 745 33.22 9.23 -41.84
N LYS A 746 32.69 9.72 -42.98
CA LYS A 746 33.46 10.55 -43.92
C LYS A 746 33.89 11.87 -43.27
N THR A 747 33.00 12.50 -42.51
CA THR A 747 33.29 13.73 -41.77
C THR A 747 34.36 13.49 -40.70
N ALA A 748 34.28 12.36 -39.98
CA ALA A 748 35.29 11.98 -38.99
C ALA A 748 36.66 11.75 -39.63
N ILE A 749 36.73 11.05 -40.77
CA ILE A 749 37.96 10.86 -41.54
C ILE A 749 38.56 12.21 -41.97
N ASN A 750 37.75 13.08 -42.57
CA ASN A 750 38.22 14.38 -43.05
C ASN A 750 38.67 15.31 -41.91
N SER A 751 37.91 15.35 -40.81
CA SER A 751 38.26 16.13 -39.63
C SER A 751 39.54 15.62 -38.98
N THR A 752 39.72 14.30 -38.93
CA THR A 752 40.95 13.67 -38.43
C THR A 752 42.16 14.02 -39.29
N ARG A 753 42.01 13.99 -40.62
CA ARG A 753 43.06 14.43 -41.56
C ARG A 753 43.44 15.90 -41.34
N ALA A 754 42.44 16.78 -41.27
CA ALA A 754 42.68 18.21 -41.01
C ALA A 754 43.36 18.45 -39.66
N PHE A 755 43.00 17.70 -38.62
CA PHE A 755 43.66 17.75 -37.31
C PHE A 755 45.13 17.34 -37.40
N VAL A 756 45.43 16.22 -38.06
CA VAL A 756 46.80 15.75 -38.25
C VAL A 756 47.62 16.74 -39.08
N ASP A 757 47.06 17.27 -40.16
CA ASP A 757 47.71 18.28 -41.01
C ASP A 757 48.00 19.57 -40.24
N GLY A 758 47.08 20.01 -39.38
CA GLY A 758 47.29 21.15 -38.47
C GLY A 758 48.46 20.92 -37.51
N ILE A 759 48.65 19.70 -37.00
CA ILE A 759 49.80 19.36 -36.15
C ILE A 759 51.09 19.27 -36.96
N LYS A 760 51.07 18.66 -38.15
CA LYS A 760 52.25 18.52 -39.01
C LYS A 760 52.77 19.85 -39.54
N THR A 761 51.86 20.78 -39.84
CA THR A 761 52.20 22.15 -40.30
C THR A 761 52.66 23.08 -39.18
N ASN A 762 52.42 22.70 -37.90
CA ASN A 762 52.92 23.44 -36.75
C ASN A 762 54.44 23.20 -36.57
N THR A 763 55.23 24.19 -37.00
CA THR A 763 56.71 24.21 -36.93
C THR A 763 57.25 24.75 -35.60
N THR A 764 56.39 24.99 -34.60
CA THR A 764 56.84 25.45 -33.28
C THR A 764 57.53 24.34 -32.48
N ALA A 765 58.49 24.71 -31.63
CA ALA A 765 59.25 23.80 -30.78
C ALA A 765 58.41 23.09 -29.68
N ASP A 766 57.10 23.38 -29.61
CA ASP A 766 56.16 22.81 -28.63
C ASP A 766 55.33 21.64 -29.22
N ARG A 767 55.61 21.17 -30.44
CA ARG A 767 55.02 19.95 -31.01
C ARG A 767 55.55 18.69 -30.31
N TYR A 768 54.67 17.86 -29.75
CA TYR A 768 55.04 16.65 -28.98
C TYR A 768 54.41 15.34 -29.47
N HIS A 769 53.68 15.37 -30.59
CA HIS A 769 53.23 14.17 -31.31
C HIS A 769 54.30 13.75 -32.33
N THR A 770 54.70 12.48 -32.32
CA THR A 770 55.69 11.97 -33.29
C THR A 770 55.03 11.80 -34.66
N ASP A 771 55.83 11.87 -35.74
CA ASP A 771 55.30 11.60 -37.08
C ASP A 771 54.74 10.17 -37.18
N GLU A 772 55.37 9.19 -36.54
CA GLU A 772 54.89 7.80 -36.51
C GLU A 772 53.48 7.66 -35.89
N GLU A 773 53.19 8.39 -34.80
CA GLU A 773 51.88 8.35 -34.16
C GLU A 773 50.78 8.97 -35.04
N LEU A 774 51.11 10.09 -35.71
CA LEU A 774 50.22 10.77 -36.64
C LEU A 774 49.98 9.92 -37.90
N ASP A 775 51.03 9.30 -38.44
CA ASP A 775 50.96 8.40 -39.59
C ASP A 775 50.17 7.14 -39.27
N LYS A 776 50.26 6.63 -38.04
CA LYS A 776 49.43 5.52 -37.58
C LYS A 776 47.94 5.86 -37.61
N LEU A 777 47.54 7.05 -37.14
CA LEU A 777 46.15 7.50 -37.20
C LEU A 777 45.68 7.70 -38.65
N LEU A 778 46.51 8.32 -39.49
CA LEU A 778 46.21 8.47 -40.92
C LEU A 778 46.10 7.11 -41.64
N SER A 779 46.92 6.12 -41.28
CA SER A 779 46.83 4.75 -41.81
C SER A 779 45.52 4.09 -41.43
N VAL A 780 45.03 4.27 -40.20
CA VAL A 780 43.71 3.77 -39.79
C VAL A 780 42.60 4.45 -40.59
N CYS A 781 42.63 5.78 -40.73
CA CYS A 781 41.67 6.50 -41.58
C CYS A 781 41.69 6.00 -43.04
N GLY A 782 42.87 5.77 -43.62
CA GLY A 782 43.02 5.25 -44.98
C GLY A 782 42.42 3.84 -45.15
N LYS A 783 42.70 2.92 -44.22
CA LYS A 783 42.13 1.56 -44.25
C LYS A 783 40.61 1.56 -44.10
N VAL A 784 40.08 2.42 -43.22
CA VAL A 784 38.63 2.56 -43.01
C VAL A 784 37.96 3.16 -44.24
N GLU A 785 38.57 4.17 -44.87
CA GLU A 785 38.05 4.77 -46.11
C GLU A 785 38.07 3.78 -47.29
N GLU A 786 39.14 3.01 -47.44
CA GLU A 786 39.25 1.95 -48.45
C GLU A 786 38.17 0.89 -48.27
N TRP A 787 38.00 0.39 -47.03
CA TRP A 787 36.92 -0.53 -46.68
C TRP A 787 35.53 0.07 -46.98
N LEU A 788 35.31 1.34 -46.62
CA LEU A 788 34.03 2.00 -46.84
C LEU A 788 33.72 2.11 -48.34
N ASN A 789 34.70 2.52 -49.14
CA ASN A 789 34.55 2.65 -50.58
C ASN A 789 34.31 1.29 -51.26
N GLU A 790 35.04 0.24 -50.85
CA GLU A 790 34.82 -1.13 -51.33
C GLU A 790 33.38 -1.59 -51.05
N LYS A 791 32.90 -1.39 -49.83
CA LYS A 791 31.54 -1.78 -49.43
C LYS A 791 30.46 -0.94 -50.11
N LEU A 792 30.69 0.35 -50.33
CA LEU A 792 29.78 1.21 -51.08
C LEU A 792 29.63 0.76 -52.53
N GLU A 793 30.74 0.40 -53.19
CA GLU A 793 30.69 -0.09 -54.58
C GLU A 793 29.90 -1.41 -54.70
N ILE A 794 30.06 -2.30 -53.73
CA ILE A 794 29.28 -3.56 -53.66
C ILE A 794 27.80 -3.24 -53.39
N GLN A 795 27.51 -2.30 -52.48
CA GLN A 795 26.14 -1.92 -52.12
C GLN A 795 25.39 -1.25 -53.28
N GLU A 796 26.05 -0.41 -54.09
CA GLU A 796 25.45 0.25 -55.26
C GLU A 796 25.02 -0.76 -56.34
N LYS A 797 25.73 -1.90 -56.45
CA LYS A 797 25.41 -2.98 -57.39
C LYS A 797 24.36 -3.95 -56.86
N THR A 798 24.00 -3.85 -55.58
CA THR A 798 23.08 -4.76 -54.90
C THR A 798 21.64 -4.27 -55.05
N SER A 799 20.71 -5.18 -55.32
CA SER A 799 19.28 -4.82 -55.45
C SER A 799 18.75 -4.21 -54.13
N PRO A 800 17.94 -3.14 -54.19
CA PRO A 800 17.27 -2.59 -53.00
C PRO A 800 16.34 -3.59 -52.29
N HIS A 801 15.97 -4.69 -52.97
CA HIS A 801 15.04 -5.71 -52.47
C HIS A 801 15.73 -6.87 -51.74
N VAL A 802 17.06 -6.86 -51.63
CA VAL A 802 17.81 -7.80 -50.81
C VAL A 802 18.46 -7.07 -49.65
N ASP A 803 18.85 -7.81 -48.62
CA ASP A 803 19.39 -7.21 -47.42
C ASP A 803 20.71 -6.46 -47.72
N PRO A 804 20.90 -5.27 -47.14
CA PRO A 804 22.09 -4.46 -47.40
C PRO A 804 23.36 -5.17 -46.92
N ILE A 805 24.40 -5.06 -47.72
CA ILE A 805 25.74 -5.59 -47.42
C ILE A 805 26.50 -4.60 -46.54
N LEU A 806 26.27 -3.30 -46.73
CA LEU A 806 26.80 -2.26 -45.86
C LEU A 806 25.71 -1.83 -44.88
N ILE A 807 25.94 -2.10 -43.60
CA ILE A 807 24.98 -1.81 -42.52
C ILE A 807 25.53 -0.78 -41.54
N THR A 808 24.61 -0.04 -40.94
CA THR A 808 24.89 1.04 -39.98
C THR A 808 25.75 0.56 -38.81
N SER A 809 25.49 -0.66 -38.31
CA SER A 809 26.26 -1.28 -37.21
C SER A 809 27.75 -1.44 -37.54
N ASP A 810 28.07 -1.84 -38.77
CA ASP A 810 29.46 -2.04 -39.18
C ASP A 810 30.18 -0.70 -39.41
N ILE A 811 29.48 0.31 -39.94
CA ILE A 811 30.01 1.68 -40.03
C ILE A 811 30.32 2.22 -38.63
N ASN A 812 29.43 2.04 -37.66
CA ASN A 812 29.65 2.52 -36.29
C ASN A 812 30.84 1.82 -35.61
N LYS A 813 31.05 0.52 -35.85
CA LYS A 813 32.26 -0.18 -35.39
C LYS A 813 33.53 0.43 -36.00
N LYS A 814 33.50 0.73 -37.30
CA LYS A 814 34.63 1.34 -38.01
C LYS A 814 34.89 2.79 -37.60
N LEU A 815 33.85 3.55 -37.31
CA LEU A 815 33.96 4.89 -36.74
C LEU A 815 34.65 4.85 -35.37
N ASN A 816 34.25 3.92 -34.49
CA ASN A 816 34.89 3.74 -33.19
C ASN A 816 36.39 3.41 -33.29
N GLU A 817 36.83 2.69 -34.32
CA GLU A 817 38.27 2.43 -34.56
C GLU A 817 39.04 3.74 -34.77
N ILE A 818 38.48 4.70 -35.50
CA ILE A 818 39.07 6.03 -35.71
C ILE A 818 39.03 6.83 -34.41
N GLU A 819 37.87 6.91 -33.75
CA GLU A 819 37.69 7.71 -32.53
C GLU A 819 38.60 7.26 -31.40
N GLN A 820 38.79 5.95 -31.20
CA GLN A 820 39.71 5.43 -30.19
C GLN A 820 41.16 5.87 -30.45
N GLN A 821 41.64 5.77 -31.70
CA GLN A 821 43.00 6.20 -32.03
C GLN A 821 43.15 7.72 -31.96
N PHE A 822 42.12 8.47 -32.38
CA PHE A 822 42.06 9.92 -32.24
C PHE A 822 42.12 10.34 -30.76
N LEU A 823 41.36 9.69 -29.89
CA LEU A 823 41.34 9.98 -28.44
C LEU A 823 42.70 9.71 -27.79
N ILE A 824 43.39 8.63 -28.15
CA ILE A 824 44.75 8.34 -27.66
C ILE A 824 45.69 9.51 -27.97
N LEU A 825 45.58 10.07 -29.17
CA LEU A 825 46.39 11.21 -29.59
C LEU A 825 46.00 12.50 -28.86
N VAL A 826 44.72 12.86 -28.82
CA VAL A 826 44.26 14.11 -28.17
C VAL A 826 44.48 14.09 -26.65
N SER A 827 44.39 12.93 -26.01
CA SER A 827 44.62 12.78 -24.56
C SER A 827 46.09 12.80 -24.15
N LYS A 828 47.02 12.81 -25.11
CA LYS A 828 48.46 12.89 -24.85
C LYS A 828 48.81 14.26 -24.29
N LYS A 829 49.40 14.29 -23.09
CA LYS A 829 49.85 15.53 -22.42
C LYS A 829 51.25 15.92 -22.91
N SER A 830 51.47 17.22 -23.13
CA SER A 830 52.79 17.77 -23.46
C SER A 830 53.85 17.36 -22.41
N PRO A 831 55.07 16.99 -22.82
CA PRO A 831 56.18 16.78 -21.90
C PRO A 831 56.44 18.04 -21.06
N ARG A 832 56.63 17.87 -19.73
CA ARG A 832 57.07 18.98 -18.87
C ARG A 832 58.53 19.31 -19.20
N LYS A 833 58.84 20.56 -19.56
CA LYS A 833 60.22 21.01 -19.87
C LYS A 833 61.17 20.74 -18.67
N PRO A 834 62.39 20.21 -18.88
CA PRO A 834 63.33 19.95 -17.78
C PRO A 834 63.87 21.27 -17.20
N LYS A 835 63.90 21.41 -15.87
CA LYS A 835 64.67 22.49 -15.21
C LYS A 835 66.16 22.22 -15.42
N ALA A 836 66.87 23.16 -16.05
CA ALA A 836 68.32 23.12 -16.18
C ALA A 836 69.00 23.21 -14.80
N THR A 837 69.83 22.23 -14.47
CA THR A 837 70.81 22.29 -13.37
C THR A 837 72.20 22.48 -13.96
N THR A 838 72.74 23.69 -13.80
CA THR A 838 74.18 23.96 -13.95
C THR A 838 74.64 24.69 -12.70
N LYS A 839 75.76 24.23 -12.12
CA LYS A 839 76.81 24.97 -11.36
C LYS A 839 77.61 23.95 -10.54
N THR A 840 78.94 24.04 -10.40
CA THR A 840 79.87 25.17 -10.16
C THR A 840 81.20 24.95 -10.89
N THR A 841 82.02 25.93 -11.27
CA THR A 841 82.58 27.15 -10.61
C THR A 841 82.63 28.33 -11.61
N GLU A 842 82.74 29.64 -11.34
CA GLU A 842 82.74 30.66 -10.26
C GLU A 842 82.18 31.92 -11.01
N ASP A 843 81.47 32.92 -10.49
CA ASP A 843 81.74 33.77 -9.35
C ASP A 843 80.52 34.72 -9.06
N THR A 844 80.47 35.24 -7.82
CA THR A 844 79.78 36.43 -7.21
C THR A 844 78.24 36.61 -7.02
N LYS A 845 77.84 36.62 -5.71
CA LYS A 845 76.83 37.43 -4.92
C LYS A 845 75.31 37.38 -5.30
N ALA A 846 74.30 37.39 -4.41
CA ALA A 846 74.13 37.32 -2.94
C ALA A 846 72.62 37.14 -2.56
N THR A 847 72.36 36.51 -1.39
CA THR A 847 71.26 36.69 -0.38
C THR A 847 69.80 36.19 -0.56
N MET A 848 69.45 35.17 0.29
CA MET A 848 68.30 34.98 1.25
C MET A 848 66.85 34.77 0.73
N ALA A 849 65.93 34.01 1.36
CA ALA A 849 65.87 33.06 2.50
C ALA A 849 64.49 32.31 2.55
N ASP A 850 64.45 31.14 3.22
CA ASP A 850 63.36 30.47 4.01
C ASP A 850 61.96 30.13 3.42
N GLU A 851 61.22 29.06 3.81
CA GLU A 851 61.45 27.75 4.48
C GLU A 851 60.11 26.94 4.45
N GLN A 852 60.16 25.61 4.72
CA GLN A 852 59.11 24.73 5.29
C GLN A 852 58.09 23.94 4.42
N SER A 853 57.43 22.98 5.09
CA SER A 853 57.32 21.56 4.75
C SER A 853 55.89 20.96 4.87
N THR A 854 55.73 19.73 4.34
CA THR A 854 54.92 18.58 4.85
C THR A 854 53.36 18.55 4.89
N SER A 855 52.83 17.52 4.21
CA SER A 855 51.87 16.47 4.67
C SER A 855 50.34 16.59 4.47
N LYS A 856 49.72 15.40 4.50
CA LYS A 856 48.41 14.90 4.02
C LYS A 856 47.15 15.47 4.69
N GLY A 857 46.00 15.32 4.03
CA GLY A 857 44.65 15.28 4.64
C GLY A 857 43.51 15.13 3.62
N SER A 858 42.46 14.36 3.94
CA SER A 858 41.27 14.07 3.12
C SER A 858 40.11 15.04 3.40
N THR A 859 39.23 15.35 2.44
CA THR A 859 37.76 15.54 2.63
C THR A 859 37.02 15.86 1.31
N THR A 860 35.70 15.70 1.39
CA THR A 860 34.62 15.51 0.39
C THR A 860 33.94 16.78 -0.17
N GLU A 861 33.16 16.55 -1.25
CA GLU A 861 31.92 17.24 -1.71
C GLU A 861 31.97 18.69 -2.26
N SER A 862 31.62 18.86 -3.55
CA SER A 862 30.26 19.15 -4.04
C SER A 862 30.27 19.83 -5.43
N VAL A 863 29.13 19.75 -6.13
CA VAL A 863 28.59 20.61 -7.20
C VAL A 863 28.26 19.87 -8.51
N ASP A 864 26.95 19.85 -8.72
CA ASP A 864 26.14 19.35 -9.83
C ASP A 864 26.45 19.97 -11.20
N GLN A 865 26.10 19.18 -12.22
CA GLN A 865 25.94 19.57 -13.62
C GLN A 865 24.66 20.39 -13.87
N PRO A 866 24.60 21.09 -15.02
CA PRO A 866 23.42 20.94 -15.86
C PRO A 866 23.72 20.67 -17.35
N THR A 867 23.05 19.63 -17.84
CA THR A 867 22.11 19.59 -18.98
C THR A 867 22.50 20.19 -20.34
N THR A 868 22.62 19.28 -21.29
CA THR A 868 22.57 19.42 -22.75
C THR A 868 21.27 20.08 -23.22
N THR A 869 21.35 21.14 -24.03
CA THR A 869 20.24 21.66 -24.84
C THR A 869 20.63 21.63 -26.31
N THR A 870 19.84 20.88 -27.07
CA THR A 870 19.79 20.74 -28.53
C THR A 870 19.40 22.07 -29.17
N MET A 871 20.13 22.52 -30.19
CA MET A 871 19.70 23.63 -31.06
C MET A 871 19.26 23.11 -32.42
N THR A 872 17.96 23.22 -32.68
CA THR A 872 17.33 23.21 -34.00
C THR A 872 17.49 24.58 -34.65
N PHE A 873 17.72 24.59 -35.97
CA PHE A 873 17.77 25.77 -36.82
C PHE A 873 16.35 26.28 -37.12
N GLU A 874 16.16 27.61 -37.05
CA GLU A 874 14.99 28.26 -37.63
C GLU A 874 15.41 29.50 -38.45
N SER A 875 14.80 29.60 -39.62
CA SER A 875 14.91 30.67 -40.61
C SER A 875 14.11 31.92 -40.21
N LYS A 876 14.69 33.10 -40.46
CA LYS A 876 14.06 34.41 -40.28
C LYS A 876 12.90 34.62 -41.25
N GLU A 877 11.79 35.16 -40.75
CA GLU A 877 11.21 36.41 -41.28
C GLU A 877 10.30 37.10 -40.24
N THR A 878 10.09 38.39 -40.48
CA THR A 878 9.84 39.52 -39.57
C THR A 878 8.38 39.75 -39.16
N GLY A 879 8.14 40.29 -37.95
CA GLY A 879 6.90 41.03 -37.61
C GLY A 879 6.60 41.15 -36.10
N GLU A 880 6.53 42.39 -35.60
CA GLU A 880 6.38 42.86 -34.20
C GLU A 880 4.96 42.69 -33.55
N PRO A 881 4.74 43.03 -32.25
CA PRO A 881 4.02 42.18 -31.29
C PRO A 881 2.69 42.75 -30.76
N THR A 882 1.87 41.90 -30.15
CA THR A 882 0.94 42.31 -29.07
C THR A 882 0.68 41.20 -28.05
N THR A 883 0.63 41.64 -26.79
CA THR A 883 0.58 40.99 -25.47
C THR A 883 -0.74 40.30 -25.08
N SER A 884 -0.64 39.27 -24.20
CA SER A 884 -1.57 38.80 -23.12
C SER A 884 -1.61 37.25 -23.11
N ALA A 885 -1.82 36.47 -22.06
CA ALA A 885 -1.93 36.61 -20.60
C ALA A 885 -1.67 35.19 -20.02
N LYS A 886 -1.26 35.10 -18.75
CA LYS A 886 -1.08 33.85 -18.01
C LYS A 886 -2.43 33.17 -17.75
N GLU A 887 -2.60 31.92 -18.18
CA GLU A 887 -3.67 31.05 -17.69
C GLU A 887 -3.17 30.17 -16.53
N LYS A 888 -3.97 30.19 -15.46
CA LYS A 888 -3.91 29.30 -14.31
C LYS A 888 -4.58 27.99 -14.72
N HIS A 889 -3.95 26.86 -14.39
CA HIS A 889 -4.63 25.56 -14.37
C HIS A 889 -5.39 25.42 -13.04
N ASP A 890 -6.72 25.35 -13.14
CA ASP A 890 -7.61 24.80 -12.12
C ASP A 890 -7.85 23.31 -12.43
N GLU A 891 -7.57 22.44 -11.47
CA GLU A 891 -8.01 21.03 -11.47
C GLU A 891 -9.21 20.88 -10.54
N LEU A 892 -10.30 20.31 -11.08
CA LEU A 892 -11.55 19.94 -10.40
C LEU A 892 -11.64 18.42 -10.24
#